data_AF-A0A914AB84-F1
#
_entry.id   AF-A0A914AB84-F1
#
_cell.length_a   1.000
_cell.length_b   1.000
_cell.length_c   1.000
_cell.angle_alpha   90.00
_cell.angle_beta   90.00
_cell.angle_gamma   90.00
#
_symmetry.space_group_name_H-M   'P 1'
#
loop_
_entity.id
_entity.type
_entity.pdbx_description
1 polymer ?
#
loop_
_entity_poly.entity_id
_entity_poly.type
_entity_poly.pdbx_seq_one_letter_code
_entity_poly.pdbx_strand_id
1 'polypeptide(L)'
;MKEKYRSTDLEPTLNIWDFAGQDLYYTTHQTFLSSRAIYLVVFNLSQDLDKPVPFPDNAACNDGSGGSVTYRTSPIQYLDFWMQSIYTYTKKNYSQKELKQNSPPIFIVGTHRNSVGGDDMPEDQRKTLIKKIFDRIHNEIKDKPYYRHVVSKFYSVENSLEDNRKIQELRKHIEDVAEEEPYMGEKIPLEWLTFDDKKGKISGGKPVMTLKQVMDGFGIEDEPELLTMLKFYHDLGHIIYFGGDGAKESQTLKDVVILDPHWLIKAFKKILTVEPRKEQTVKYRKSWDRLKDKGILEDFLIDHMWQDIREHKQALLDLMDKFDLLCERVDESREEEKSTPASSTATQPCPANASYYVPSMLRQQTSRSPQPQTTEMNSNVFYVDFKEFLPDGLHHRLVVRALRWSQKLGGTNPFLLYDRANFYVDDHHKFALQMVHESNLAYIKVSVMRVEVYPPPQYVNAPSADVTRKVKDFVEENLQKLKTMWIERIKYCISVQCPNENDKVTHFLPLEECLEKPEVVCRFENSQVVIKTDRFQAMFKQESSEEEASAREDIQPMSDIHFRQIAKDIGNEWKQLASYLGIRKEEVDKIEIDHRQSVNEQIFQMLVLWRQKRGNKVNEMRKELIDALIQVDRRDLADKVQNRCKVTRRYRSTQKRRCRCLVS
;
A
#
# COMPACT_ATOMS: atom_id res chain seq x y z
N MET A 1 45.22 -20.36 -2.67
CA MET A 1 44.33 -19.17 -2.53
C MET A 1 45.08 -17.86 -2.24
N LYS A 2 46.16 -17.86 -1.44
CA LYS A 2 46.97 -16.64 -1.17
C LYS A 2 47.65 -15.98 -2.39
N GLU A 3 47.89 -16.73 -3.47
CA GLU A 3 48.57 -16.18 -4.67
C GLU A 3 47.65 -15.53 -5.70
N LYS A 4 46.33 -15.72 -5.62
CA LYS A 4 45.39 -15.20 -6.63
C LYS A 4 44.97 -13.75 -6.39
N TYR A 5 45.26 -13.21 -5.21
CA TYR A 5 44.85 -11.87 -4.77
C TYR A 5 46.08 -11.06 -4.28
N ARG A 6 47.15 -11.00 -5.09
CA ARG A 6 48.21 -9.98 -4.90
C ARG A 6 47.65 -8.62 -5.32
N SER A 7 47.86 -7.62 -4.46
CA SER A 7 47.11 -6.37 -4.38
C SER A 7 47.42 -5.29 -5.43
N THR A 8 47.62 -5.63 -6.70
CA THR A 8 47.94 -4.61 -7.72
C THR A 8 46.95 -4.46 -8.87
N ASP A 9 46.05 -5.41 -9.14
CA ASP A 9 45.11 -5.31 -10.27
C ASP A 9 43.72 -5.91 -9.95
N LEU A 10 43.12 -5.54 -8.82
CA LEU A 10 41.69 -5.81 -8.61
C LEU A 10 40.89 -4.70 -9.30
N GLU A 11 40.55 -4.92 -10.57
CA GLU A 11 39.61 -4.06 -11.27
C GLU A 11 38.24 -4.06 -10.56
N PRO A 12 37.59 -2.90 -10.39
CA PRO A 12 36.27 -2.82 -9.78
C PRO A 12 35.25 -3.62 -10.61
N THR A 13 34.52 -4.50 -9.95
CA THR A 13 33.44 -5.26 -10.61
C THR A 13 32.16 -4.42 -10.60
N LEU A 14 31.59 -4.17 -11.79
CA LEU A 14 30.37 -3.38 -11.94
C LEU A 14 29.17 -4.29 -12.20
N ASN A 15 28.16 -4.23 -11.32
CA ASN A 15 26.86 -4.86 -11.54
C ASN A 15 25.86 -3.79 -11.98
N ILE A 16 25.36 -3.88 -13.21
CA ILE A 16 24.44 -2.90 -13.80
C ILE A 16 23.00 -3.44 -13.70
N TRP A 17 22.11 -2.58 -13.23
CA TRP A 17 20.69 -2.88 -13.04
C TRP A 17 19.85 -1.91 -13.86
N ASP A 18 18.92 -2.45 -14.64
CA ASP A 18 17.93 -1.65 -15.36
C ASP A 18 16.56 -1.77 -14.67
N PHE A 19 16.26 -0.74 -13.87
CA PHE A 19 14.93 -0.53 -13.33
C PHE A 19 14.03 0.06 -14.42
N ALA A 20 13.72 -0.76 -15.44
CA ALA A 20 12.87 -0.40 -16.56
C ALA A 20 11.67 0.36 -16.03
N GLY A 21 11.62 1.69 -16.22
CA GLY A 21 10.80 2.63 -15.44
C GLY A 21 9.30 2.52 -15.70
N GLN A 22 8.75 1.33 -15.43
CA GLN A 22 7.35 0.94 -15.49
C GLN A 22 6.79 1.13 -14.09
N ASP A 23 5.61 1.73 -14.01
CA ASP A 23 4.96 2.09 -12.74
C ASP A 23 4.73 0.88 -11.83
N LEU A 24 4.68 -0.31 -12.43
CA LEU A 24 4.58 -1.58 -11.73
C LEU A 24 5.68 -1.80 -10.68
N TYR A 25 6.91 -1.38 -10.99
CA TYR A 25 8.05 -1.61 -10.11
C TYR A 25 8.09 -0.64 -8.93
N TYR A 26 7.35 0.47 -8.99
CA TYR A 26 7.36 1.51 -7.97
C TYR A 26 6.87 0.99 -6.62
N THR A 27 5.92 0.04 -6.66
CA THR A 27 5.42 -0.65 -5.47
C THR A 27 6.49 -1.49 -4.78
N THR A 28 7.58 -1.84 -5.47
CA THR A 28 8.63 -2.73 -4.99
C THR A 28 10.00 -2.06 -4.81
N HIS A 29 10.11 -0.75 -5.08
CA HIS A 29 11.37 0.02 -5.02
C HIS A 29 12.17 -0.17 -3.74
N GLN A 30 11.51 -0.21 -2.57
CA GLN A 30 12.18 -0.41 -1.28
C GLN A 30 12.97 -1.72 -1.17
N THR A 31 12.68 -2.70 -2.03
CA THR A 31 13.36 -4.00 -2.04
C THR A 31 14.65 -3.97 -2.84
N PHE A 32 14.77 -3.04 -3.80
CA PHE A 32 15.81 -3.09 -4.83
C PHE A 32 16.69 -1.84 -4.87
N LEU A 33 16.23 -0.71 -4.32
CA LEU A 33 17.06 0.48 -4.16
C LEU A 33 18.03 0.29 -2.99
N SER A 34 19.30 0.02 -3.31
CA SER A 34 20.37 -0.12 -2.34
C SER A 34 21.00 1.23 -1.98
N SER A 35 21.45 1.40 -0.73
CA SER A 35 22.27 2.55 -0.36
C SER A 35 23.70 2.45 -0.87
N ARG A 36 24.23 1.25 -1.14
CA ARG A 36 25.58 1.01 -1.65
C ARG A 36 25.57 0.88 -3.18
N ALA A 37 24.99 1.87 -3.84
CA ALA A 37 24.83 1.90 -5.29
C ALA A 37 25.08 3.29 -5.86
N ILE A 38 25.46 3.34 -7.14
CA ILE A 38 25.56 4.57 -7.93
C ILE A 38 24.37 4.60 -8.87
N TYR A 39 23.58 5.68 -8.83
CA TYR A 39 22.37 5.80 -9.62
C TYR A 39 22.61 6.65 -10.87
N LEU A 40 22.13 6.17 -12.02
CA LEU A 40 22.06 6.94 -13.26
C LEU A 40 20.60 7.19 -13.59
N VAL A 41 20.14 8.44 -13.45
CA VAL A 41 18.81 8.85 -13.90
C VAL A 41 18.93 9.34 -15.34
N VAL A 42 18.39 8.55 -16.27
CA VAL A 42 18.53 8.74 -17.70
C VAL A 42 17.25 9.30 -18.30
N PHE A 43 17.36 10.32 -19.15
CA PHE A 43 16.21 10.93 -19.84
C PHE A 43 16.57 11.30 -21.29
N ASN A 44 15.57 11.58 -22.12
CA ASN A 44 15.76 11.97 -23.53
C ASN A 44 15.83 13.51 -23.66
N LEU A 45 16.96 14.05 -24.10
CA LEU A 45 17.16 15.50 -24.25
C LEU A 45 16.35 16.13 -25.38
N SER A 46 15.92 15.34 -26.36
CA SER A 46 15.12 15.84 -27.49
C SER A 46 13.67 16.12 -27.10
N GLN A 47 13.23 15.63 -25.95
CA GLN A 47 11.88 15.84 -25.44
C GLN A 47 11.77 17.18 -24.70
N ASP A 48 10.60 17.80 -24.81
CA ASP A 48 10.26 18.99 -24.06
C ASP A 48 10.10 18.62 -22.57
N LEU A 49 10.88 19.28 -21.70
CA LEU A 49 10.98 18.96 -20.28
C LEU A 49 9.65 19.09 -19.53
N ASP A 50 8.79 20.00 -19.97
CA ASP A 50 7.57 20.36 -19.27
C ASP A 50 6.33 19.68 -19.88
N LYS A 51 6.46 19.03 -21.05
CA LYS A 51 5.35 18.35 -21.70
C LYS A 51 5.24 16.87 -21.28
N PRO A 52 4.03 16.39 -20.95
CA PRO A 52 3.78 14.97 -20.77
C PRO A 52 4.21 14.17 -21.99
N VAL A 53 4.89 13.05 -21.77
CA VAL A 53 5.32 12.15 -22.87
C VAL A 53 4.17 11.18 -23.17
N PRO A 54 3.67 11.11 -24.42
CA PRO A 54 2.66 10.12 -24.79
C PRO A 54 3.22 8.71 -24.63
N PHE A 55 2.50 7.84 -23.92
CA PHE A 55 2.84 6.41 -23.89
C PHE A 55 2.14 5.71 -25.05
N PRO A 56 2.86 5.07 -25.99
CA PRO A 56 2.23 4.13 -26.89
C PRO A 56 1.85 2.88 -26.10
N ASP A 57 0.55 2.57 -26.03
CA ASP A 57 0.03 1.31 -25.50
C ASP A 57 0.66 0.14 -26.27
N ASN A 58 1.76 -0.41 -25.76
CA ASN A 58 2.28 -1.69 -26.24
C ASN A 58 1.95 -2.79 -25.22
N ALA A 59 0.64 -3.09 -25.11
CA ALA A 59 0.10 -4.40 -24.74
C ALA A 59 -1.41 -4.50 -25.10
N ALA A 60 -1.72 -4.60 -26.40
CA ALA A 60 -2.82 -5.37 -26.95
C ALA A 60 -4.17 -5.39 -26.18
N CYS A 61 -4.84 -4.25 -26.03
CA CYS A 61 -6.29 -4.18 -25.86
C CYS A 61 -6.91 -3.24 -26.91
N ASN A 62 -6.79 -3.59 -28.20
CA ASN A 62 -7.80 -3.17 -29.18
C ASN A 62 -9.09 -3.95 -28.85
N ASP A 63 -9.76 -3.61 -27.76
CA ASP A 63 -11.21 -3.66 -27.74
C ASP A 63 -11.68 -2.27 -28.21
N GLY A 64 -12.70 -2.22 -29.06
CA GLY A 64 -13.13 -1.00 -29.74
C GLY A 64 -13.76 0.06 -28.82
N SER A 65 -13.35 0.15 -27.55
CA SER A 65 -13.66 1.26 -26.67
C SER A 65 -12.49 2.25 -26.73
N GLY A 66 -12.75 3.47 -27.21
CA GLY A 66 -11.72 4.48 -27.51
C GLY A 66 -10.62 4.56 -26.45
N GLY A 67 -9.41 4.16 -26.83
CA GLY A 67 -8.24 4.12 -25.95
C GLY A 67 -7.99 5.48 -25.32
N SER A 68 -8.07 5.53 -24.00
CA SER A 68 -7.60 6.69 -23.23
C SER A 68 -6.08 6.66 -23.28
N VAL A 69 -5.47 7.58 -24.05
CA VAL A 69 -4.02 7.80 -24.01
C VAL A 69 -3.61 8.10 -22.57
N THR A 70 -2.91 7.18 -21.92
CA THR A 70 -2.28 7.45 -20.62
C THR A 70 -1.00 8.25 -20.88
N TYR A 71 -0.98 9.50 -20.43
CA TYR A 71 0.22 10.33 -20.50
C TYR A 71 1.15 9.98 -19.34
N ARG A 72 2.46 9.83 -19.60
CA ARG A 72 3.44 9.90 -18.52
C ARG A 72 3.54 11.34 -18.00
N THR A 73 3.98 11.47 -16.76
CA THR A 73 4.55 12.71 -16.20
C THR A 73 5.59 13.31 -17.16
N SER A 74 5.75 14.63 -17.14
CA SER A 74 6.75 15.30 -17.98
C SER A 74 8.18 14.86 -17.61
N PRO A 75 9.19 14.98 -18.49
CA PRO A 75 10.55 14.57 -18.17
C PRO A 75 11.09 15.20 -16.87
N ILE A 76 10.74 16.46 -16.57
CA ILE A 76 11.16 17.09 -15.31
C ILE A 76 10.52 16.44 -14.07
N GLN A 77 9.24 16.08 -14.15
CA GLN A 77 8.54 15.36 -13.09
C GLN A 77 9.07 13.93 -12.92
N TYR A 78 9.43 13.27 -14.02
CA TYR A 78 10.06 11.95 -14.00
C TYR A 78 11.42 12.00 -13.28
N LEU A 79 12.25 13.00 -13.59
CA LEU A 79 13.54 13.22 -12.91
C LEU A 79 13.32 13.44 -11.41
N ASP A 80 12.42 14.34 -11.03
CA ASP A 80 12.09 14.63 -9.62
C ASP A 80 11.63 13.35 -8.89
N PHE A 81 10.70 12.60 -9.50
CA PHE A 81 10.17 11.35 -8.95
C PHE A 81 11.27 10.31 -8.66
N TRP A 82 12.19 10.08 -9.59
CA TRP A 82 13.24 9.07 -9.41
C TRP A 82 14.28 9.50 -8.38
N MET A 83 14.73 10.76 -8.43
CA MET A 83 15.70 11.26 -7.46
C MET A 83 15.12 11.28 -6.04
N GLN A 84 13.86 11.69 -5.92
CA GLN A 84 13.13 11.65 -4.67
C GLN A 84 12.91 10.20 -4.20
N SER A 85 12.59 9.26 -5.10
CA SER A 85 12.48 7.83 -4.78
C SER A 85 13.81 7.28 -4.23
N ILE A 86 14.92 7.49 -4.94
CA ILE A 86 16.26 7.07 -4.50
C ILE A 86 16.56 7.63 -3.12
N TYR A 87 16.39 8.94 -2.93
CA TYR A 87 16.63 9.58 -1.64
C TYR A 87 15.76 9.01 -0.52
N THR A 88 14.49 8.72 -0.80
CA THR A 88 13.54 8.34 0.23
C THR A 88 13.72 6.87 0.66
N TYR A 89 14.01 5.97 -0.29
CA TYR A 89 14.16 4.54 -0.04
C TYR A 89 15.58 4.11 0.38
N THR A 90 16.61 4.93 0.12
CA THR A 90 18.00 4.56 0.46
C THR A 90 18.45 5.12 1.81
N LYS A 91 19.22 4.31 2.55
CA LYS A 91 19.91 4.76 3.77
C LYS A 91 21.04 5.72 3.43
N LYS A 92 21.37 6.63 4.35
CA LYS A 92 22.50 7.54 4.16
C LYS A 92 23.79 6.82 4.55
N ASN A 93 24.75 6.78 3.63
CA ASN A 93 26.09 6.33 4.00
C ASN A 93 26.84 7.53 4.61
N TYR A 94 27.19 7.41 5.89
CA TYR A 94 27.92 8.45 6.60
C TYR A 94 29.40 8.39 6.21
N SER A 95 29.96 9.54 5.89
CA SER A 95 31.39 9.71 5.69
C SER A 95 31.91 10.74 6.68
N GLN A 96 33.09 10.47 7.25
CA GLN A 96 33.84 11.48 8.00
C GLN A 96 34.62 12.43 7.08
N LYS A 97 34.82 12.04 5.81
CA LYS A 97 35.45 12.88 4.80
C LYS A 97 34.43 13.80 4.17
N GLU A 98 34.86 15.01 3.83
CA GLU A 98 34.06 15.93 3.03
C GLU A 98 34.01 15.41 1.58
N LEU A 99 32.84 14.89 1.19
CA LEU A 99 32.59 14.40 -0.16
C LEU A 99 32.03 15.52 -1.03
N LYS A 100 32.32 15.46 -2.35
CA LYS A 100 31.74 16.36 -3.34
C LYS A 100 30.21 16.23 -3.44
N GLN A 101 29.68 15.04 -3.14
CA GLN A 101 28.26 14.74 -3.05
C GLN A 101 28.01 13.70 -1.95
N ASN A 102 26.78 13.65 -1.44
CA ASN A 102 26.36 12.62 -0.49
C ASN A 102 26.18 11.27 -1.18
N SER A 103 26.35 10.20 -0.41
CA SER A 103 26.11 8.82 -0.84
C SER A 103 24.72 8.31 -0.43
N PRO A 104 23.96 7.62 -1.32
CA PRO A 104 24.38 7.20 -2.67
C PRO A 104 24.40 8.38 -3.67
N PRO A 105 25.37 8.41 -4.61
CA PRO A 105 25.48 9.45 -5.63
C PRO A 105 24.50 9.23 -6.78
N ILE A 106 24.01 10.33 -7.36
CA ILE A 106 23.05 10.35 -8.45
C ILE A 106 23.60 11.12 -9.64
N PHE A 107 23.81 10.44 -10.76
CA PHE A 107 24.17 11.02 -12.04
C PHE A 107 22.92 11.35 -12.86
N ILE A 108 22.90 12.53 -13.48
CA ILE A 108 21.88 12.91 -14.47
C ILE A 108 22.48 12.78 -15.86
N VAL A 109 21.86 11.95 -16.69
CA VAL A 109 22.34 11.61 -18.04
C VAL A 109 21.25 11.86 -19.06
N GLY A 110 21.43 12.89 -19.89
CA GLY A 110 20.59 13.18 -21.03
C GLY A 110 21.07 12.45 -22.29
N THR A 111 20.19 11.69 -22.93
CA THR A 111 20.43 10.92 -24.17
C THR A 111 19.91 11.65 -25.40
N HIS A 112 20.10 11.08 -26.60
CA HIS A 112 19.65 11.63 -27.88
C HIS A 112 20.19 13.04 -28.15
N ARG A 113 21.44 13.27 -27.75
CA ARG A 113 22.09 14.57 -27.84
C ARG A 113 21.97 15.18 -29.23
N ASN A 114 22.18 14.40 -30.28
CA ASN A 114 22.22 14.90 -31.65
C ASN A 114 20.84 15.29 -32.18
N SER A 115 19.77 14.72 -31.62
CA SER A 115 18.38 15.07 -31.95
C SER A 115 17.90 16.36 -31.28
N VAL A 116 18.71 16.96 -30.38
CA VAL A 116 18.34 18.20 -29.69
C VAL A 116 18.29 19.36 -30.68
N GLY A 117 17.11 19.96 -30.81
CA GLY A 117 16.86 21.09 -31.70
C GLY A 117 16.69 20.72 -33.18
N GLY A 118 16.62 19.43 -33.51
CA GLY A 118 16.54 18.93 -34.88
C GLY A 118 17.91 18.56 -35.47
N ASP A 119 17.86 17.74 -36.52
CA ASP A 119 19.06 17.14 -37.13
C ASP A 119 19.97 18.21 -37.76
N ASP A 120 19.40 19.25 -38.35
CA ASP A 120 20.12 20.33 -39.05
C ASP A 120 20.67 21.44 -38.12
N MET A 121 20.48 21.33 -36.80
CA MET A 121 20.92 22.38 -35.86
C MET A 121 22.46 22.49 -35.78
N PRO A 122 23.04 23.70 -35.91
CA PRO A 122 24.48 23.90 -35.69
C PRO A 122 24.92 23.49 -34.29
N GLU A 123 26.10 22.87 -34.19
CA GLU A 123 26.60 22.26 -32.96
C GLU A 123 26.72 23.24 -31.77
N ASP A 124 27.07 24.51 -32.01
CA ASP A 124 27.17 25.51 -30.94
C ASP A 124 25.80 26.00 -30.46
N GLN A 125 24.80 26.05 -31.34
CA GLN A 125 23.41 26.30 -30.93
C GLN A 125 22.85 25.12 -30.13
N ARG A 126 23.15 23.89 -30.57
CA ARG A 126 22.78 22.66 -29.86
C ARG A 126 23.38 22.62 -28.46
N LYS A 127 24.68 22.93 -28.30
CA LYS A 127 25.33 23.06 -26.97
C LYS A 127 24.64 24.09 -26.09
N THR A 128 24.25 25.22 -26.66
CA THR A 128 23.55 26.29 -25.93
C THR A 128 22.16 25.82 -25.46
N LEU A 129 21.42 25.09 -26.30
CA LEU A 129 20.12 24.54 -25.95
C LEU A 129 20.23 23.48 -24.84
N ILE A 130 21.19 22.56 -24.94
CA ILE A 130 21.49 21.57 -23.89
C ILE A 130 21.82 22.25 -22.56
N LYS A 131 22.63 23.33 -22.60
CA LYS A 131 22.94 24.09 -21.39
C LYS A 131 21.66 24.66 -20.75
N LYS A 132 20.76 25.25 -21.54
CA LYS A 132 19.46 25.76 -21.03
C LYS A 132 18.61 24.66 -20.40
N ILE A 133 18.58 23.46 -21.01
CA ILE A 133 17.87 22.29 -20.47
C ILE A 133 18.45 21.92 -19.09
N PHE A 134 19.78 21.84 -18.96
CA PHE A 134 20.43 21.53 -17.69
C PHE A 134 20.27 22.64 -16.65
N ASP A 135 20.33 23.91 -17.04
CA ASP A 135 20.07 25.04 -16.13
C ASP A 135 18.63 25.00 -15.62
N ARG A 136 17.66 24.63 -16.46
CA ARG A 136 16.24 24.44 -16.05
C ARG A 136 16.12 23.32 -15.02
N ILE A 137 16.72 22.16 -15.28
CA ILE A 137 16.73 21.02 -14.34
C ILE A 137 17.36 21.45 -13.02
N HIS A 138 18.52 22.09 -13.07
CA HIS A 138 19.23 22.54 -11.86
C HIS A 138 18.39 23.49 -11.01
N ASN A 139 17.70 24.45 -11.65
CA ASN A 139 16.83 25.40 -10.95
C ASN A 139 15.63 24.73 -10.29
N GLU A 140 15.11 23.65 -10.88
CA GLU A 140 14.00 22.87 -10.30
C GLU A 140 14.45 22.08 -9.07
N ILE A 141 15.66 21.52 -9.09
CA ILE A 141 16.10 20.58 -8.07
C ILE A 141 16.88 21.20 -6.91
N LYS A 142 17.39 22.44 -7.04
CA LYS A 142 18.34 23.04 -6.08
C LYS A 142 17.86 23.08 -4.63
N ASP A 143 16.55 23.19 -4.41
CA ASP A 143 15.95 23.29 -3.07
C ASP A 143 15.40 21.93 -2.58
N LYS A 144 15.50 20.88 -3.40
CA LYS A 144 14.99 19.54 -3.09
C LYS A 144 15.93 18.81 -2.13
N PRO A 145 15.41 17.95 -1.25
CA PRO A 145 16.20 17.29 -0.20
C PRO A 145 17.28 16.34 -0.75
N TYR A 146 17.07 15.81 -1.96
CA TYR A 146 18.01 14.91 -2.62
C TYR A 146 19.12 15.64 -3.39
N TYR A 147 19.06 16.96 -3.56
CA TYR A 147 20.01 17.72 -4.38
C TYR A 147 21.47 17.47 -4.00
N ARG A 148 21.75 17.32 -2.71
CA ARG A 148 23.11 17.04 -2.18
C ARG A 148 23.66 15.67 -2.58
N HIS A 149 22.84 14.77 -3.12
CA HIS A 149 23.26 13.48 -3.68
C HIS A 149 23.56 13.58 -5.18
N VAL A 150 23.13 14.65 -5.85
CA VAL A 150 23.29 14.83 -7.30
C VAL A 150 24.73 15.22 -7.60
N VAL A 151 25.37 14.48 -8.49
CA VAL A 151 26.70 14.78 -9.01
C VAL A 151 26.63 16.07 -9.82
N SER A 152 27.52 17.02 -9.51
CA SER A 152 27.49 18.38 -10.06
C SER A 152 27.55 18.45 -11.60
N LYS A 153 28.27 17.52 -12.23
CA LYS A 153 28.42 17.44 -13.70
C LYS A 153 27.30 16.61 -14.32
N PHE A 154 26.45 17.26 -15.14
CA PHE A 154 25.44 16.58 -15.95
C PHE A 154 26.02 16.16 -17.30
N TYR A 155 25.60 15.00 -17.79
CA TYR A 155 26.13 14.42 -19.03
C TYR A 155 25.09 14.47 -20.14
N SER A 156 25.50 14.96 -21.32
CA SER A 156 24.72 14.87 -22.57
C SER A 156 25.41 13.89 -23.52
N VAL A 157 24.84 12.70 -23.68
CA VAL A 157 25.40 11.59 -24.45
C VAL A 157 24.57 11.31 -25.70
N GLU A 158 25.24 10.74 -26.69
CA GLU A 158 24.58 10.21 -27.89
C GLU A 158 24.56 8.68 -27.77
N ASN A 159 23.37 8.10 -27.82
CA ASN A 159 23.13 6.67 -27.58
C ASN A 159 22.99 5.87 -28.88
N SER A 160 23.00 6.52 -30.05
CA SER A 160 22.99 5.85 -31.36
C SER A 160 24.38 5.50 -31.91
N LEU A 161 25.46 5.96 -31.27
CA LEU A 161 26.84 5.77 -31.72
C LEU A 161 27.60 4.83 -30.78
N GLU A 162 28.32 3.85 -31.33
CA GLU A 162 29.09 2.86 -30.55
C GLU A 162 30.34 3.46 -29.88
N ASP A 163 31.04 4.39 -30.55
CA ASP A 163 32.18 5.11 -29.99
C ASP A 163 31.78 6.52 -29.60
N ASN A 164 31.68 6.77 -28.30
CA ASN A 164 31.31 8.06 -27.76
C ASN A 164 32.28 8.47 -26.65
N ARG A 165 33.19 9.39 -26.99
CA ARG A 165 34.12 10.04 -26.05
C ARG A 165 33.41 10.53 -24.78
N LYS A 166 32.16 11.01 -24.85
CA LYS A 166 31.41 11.44 -23.68
C LYS A 166 30.93 10.29 -22.79
N ILE A 167 30.65 9.12 -23.37
CA ILE A 167 30.34 7.91 -22.60
C ILE A 167 31.60 7.43 -21.88
N GLN A 168 32.77 7.50 -22.53
CA GLN A 168 34.06 7.20 -21.88
C GLN A 168 34.36 8.17 -20.73
N GLU A 169 34.12 9.47 -20.92
CA GLU A 169 34.23 10.46 -19.85
C GLU A 169 33.24 10.21 -18.70
N LEU A 170 32.00 9.82 -19.01
CA LEU A 170 31.01 9.44 -18.00
C LEU A 170 31.46 8.22 -17.21
N ARG A 171 31.93 7.17 -17.90
CA ARG A 171 32.43 5.93 -17.28
C ARG A 171 33.56 6.21 -16.31
N LYS A 172 34.57 6.97 -16.75
CA LYS A 172 35.69 7.36 -15.89
C LYS A 172 35.21 8.14 -14.66
N HIS A 173 34.28 9.07 -14.82
CA HIS A 173 33.76 9.82 -13.68
C HIS A 173 32.95 8.96 -12.71
N ILE A 174 32.25 7.94 -13.20
CA ILE A 174 31.57 6.95 -12.35
C ILE A 174 32.61 6.16 -11.55
N GLU A 175 33.71 5.73 -12.18
CA GLU A 175 34.82 5.04 -11.51
C GLU A 175 35.46 5.94 -10.43
N ASP A 176 35.79 7.20 -10.76
CA ASP A 176 36.33 8.17 -9.80
C ASP A 176 35.39 8.38 -8.59
N VAL A 177 34.07 8.50 -8.85
CA VAL A 177 33.06 8.65 -7.78
C VAL A 177 32.92 7.38 -6.96
N ALA A 178 32.98 6.20 -7.60
CA ALA A 178 32.91 4.93 -6.91
C ALA A 178 34.07 4.79 -5.92
N GLU A 179 35.30 5.14 -6.31
CA GLU A 179 36.47 5.10 -5.43
C GLU A 179 36.36 6.03 -4.21
N GLU A 180 35.63 7.15 -4.33
CA GLU A 180 35.39 8.11 -3.23
C GLU A 180 34.29 7.65 -2.25
N GLU A 181 33.51 6.61 -2.56
CA GLU A 181 32.36 6.19 -1.74
C GLU A 181 32.77 5.72 -0.33
N PRO A 182 31.94 5.97 0.71
CA PRO A 182 32.34 5.76 2.12
C PRO A 182 32.65 4.32 2.51
N TYR A 183 32.04 3.36 1.81
CA TYR A 183 32.20 1.93 2.05
C TYR A 183 33.37 1.32 1.25
N MET A 184 34.02 2.08 0.36
CA MET A 184 35.21 1.60 -0.33
C MET A 184 36.40 1.51 0.64
N GLY A 185 37.07 0.36 0.62
CA GLY A 185 38.13 0.01 1.57
C GLY A 185 37.64 -0.69 2.84
N GLU A 186 36.34 -0.98 2.97
CA GLU A 186 35.82 -1.87 4.01
C GLU A 186 36.50 -3.25 3.93
N LYS A 187 36.97 -3.75 5.07
CA LYS A 187 37.61 -5.07 5.15
C LYS A 187 36.54 -6.13 5.35
N ILE A 188 36.50 -7.08 4.43
CA ILE A 188 35.64 -8.27 4.54
C ILE A 188 36.48 -9.55 4.64
N PRO A 189 35.96 -10.61 5.27
CA PRO A 189 36.61 -11.92 5.27
C PRO A 189 36.88 -12.42 3.85
N LEU A 190 38.06 -13.00 3.62
CA LEU A 190 38.46 -13.52 2.31
C LEU A 190 37.51 -14.61 1.78
N GLU A 191 36.87 -15.35 2.68
CA GLU A 191 35.95 -16.42 2.33
C GLU A 191 34.69 -15.87 1.65
N TRP A 192 34.23 -14.68 2.07
CA TRP A 192 33.06 -14.01 1.51
C TRP A 192 33.29 -13.63 0.05
N LEU A 193 34.51 -13.26 -0.36
CA LEU A 193 34.82 -12.91 -1.76
C LEU A 193 34.48 -14.02 -2.75
N THR A 194 34.48 -15.28 -2.29
CA THR A 194 34.12 -16.42 -3.15
C THR A 194 32.62 -16.65 -3.25
N PHE A 195 31.81 -15.87 -2.52
CA PHE A 195 30.37 -16.02 -2.47
C PHE A 195 29.72 -15.84 -3.84
N ASP A 196 29.95 -14.68 -4.47
CA ASP A 196 29.36 -14.38 -5.78
C ASP A 196 29.82 -15.34 -6.88
N ASP A 197 31.08 -15.77 -6.85
CA ASP A 197 31.64 -16.73 -7.83
C ASP A 197 31.03 -18.12 -7.69
N LYS A 198 30.72 -18.54 -6.45
CA LYS A 198 30.25 -19.90 -6.17
C LYS A 198 28.73 -19.99 -6.06
N LYS A 199 27.99 -18.90 -5.77
CA LYS A 199 26.54 -18.95 -5.52
C LYS A 199 25.75 -19.63 -6.64
N GLY A 200 26.08 -19.33 -7.90
CA GLY A 200 25.44 -19.96 -9.06
C GLY A 200 25.78 -21.45 -9.22
N LYS A 201 27.01 -21.86 -8.85
CA LYS A 201 27.44 -23.27 -8.92
C LYS A 201 26.82 -24.09 -7.80
N ILE A 202 26.85 -23.57 -6.58
CA ILE A 202 26.30 -24.21 -5.37
C ILE A 202 24.78 -24.34 -5.48
N SER A 203 24.09 -23.32 -5.99
CA SER A 203 22.65 -23.37 -6.17
C SER A 203 22.22 -24.27 -7.35
N GLY A 204 23.17 -24.72 -8.18
CA GLY A 204 22.86 -25.40 -9.44
C GLY A 204 22.08 -24.53 -10.41
N GLY A 205 22.29 -23.21 -10.37
CA GLY A 205 21.54 -22.22 -11.15
C GLY A 205 20.17 -21.86 -10.55
N LYS A 206 19.80 -22.38 -9.38
CA LYS A 206 18.55 -22.01 -8.71
C LYS A 206 18.62 -20.58 -8.16
N PRO A 207 17.51 -19.82 -8.25
CA PRO A 207 17.46 -18.42 -7.80
C PRO A 207 17.27 -18.28 -6.28
N VAL A 208 16.93 -19.36 -5.58
CA VAL A 208 16.62 -19.38 -4.14
C VAL A 208 17.35 -20.53 -3.46
N MET A 209 17.87 -20.27 -2.27
CA MET A 209 18.47 -21.26 -1.36
C MET A 209 17.93 -21.10 0.06
N THR A 210 18.03 -22.16 0.85
CA THR A 210 17.81 -22.13 2.31
C THR A 210 19.08 -21.71 3.04
N LEU A 211 19.00 -21.22 4.28
CA LEU A 211 20.19 -20.89 5.08
C LEU A 211 21.11 -22.10 5.21
N LYS A 212 20.53 -23.28 5.46
CA LYS A 212 21.28 -24.53 5.55
C LYS A 212 22.05 -24.83 4.26
N GLN A 213 21.41 -24.70 3.10
CA GLN A 213 22.09 -24.92 1.82
C GLN A 213 23.23 -23.91 1.60
N VAL A 214 23.08 -22.67 2.08
CA VAL A 214 24.17 -21.67 2.02
C VAL A 214 25.29 -22.07 2.99
N MET A 215 24.99 -22.43 4.24
CA MET A 215 26.00 -22.91 5.20
C MET A 215 26.80 -24.09 4.64
N ASP A 216 26.10 -25.15 4.23
CA ASP A 216 26.69 -26.38 3.73
C ASP A 216 27.50 -26.13 2.44
N GLY A 217 26.96 -25.29 1.54
CA GLY A 217 27.58 -25.01 0.25
C GLY A 217 28.82 -24.13 0.32
N PHE A 218 28.86 -23.19 1.27
CA PHE A 218 29.97 -22.25 1.43
C PHE A 218 30.95 -22.63 2.55
N GLY A 219 30.62 -23.65 3.36
CA GLY A 219 31.47 -24.13 4.46
C GLY A 219 31.49 -23.17 5.65
N ILE A 220 30.41 -22.44 5.90
CA ILE A 220 30.29 -21.50 7.02
C ILE A 220 29.61 -22.24 8.18
N GLU A 221 30.36 -22.54 9.24
CA GLU A 221 29.86 -23.24 10.42
C GLU A 221 29.16 -22.29 11.41
N ASP A 222 29.58 -21.02 11.46
CA ASP A 222 29.05 -20.02 12.38
C ASP A 222 27.84 -19.29 11.79
N GLU A 223 26.66 -19.48 12.40
CA GLU A 223 25.41 -18.84 11.96
C GLU A 223 25.47 -17.29 12.07
N PRO A 224 25.96 -16.67 13.16
CA PRO A 224 26.18 -15.22 13.22
C PRO A 224 27.05 -14.67 12.08
N GLU A 225 28.14 -15.35 11.72
CA GLU A 225 28.97 -14.99 10.58
C GLU A 225 28.17 -15.04 9.26
N LEU A 226 27.45 -16.15 9.01
CA LEU A 226 26.58 -16.30 7.83
C LEU A 226 25.58 -15.15 7.73
N LEU A 227 24.87 -14.85 8.82
CA LEU A 227 23.88 -13.78 8.86
C LEU A 227 24.49 -12.42 8.54
N THR A 228 25.71 -12.16 9.01
CA THR A 228 26.45 -10.93 8.73
C THR A 228 26.85 -10.86 7.25
N MET A 229 27.34 -11.97 6.68
CA MET A 229 27.66 -12.07 5.26
C MET A 229 26.44 -11.84 4.37
N LEU A 230 25.32 -12.49 4.70
CA LEU A 230 24.06 -12.34 3.95
C LEU A 230 23.53 -10.91 4.03
N LYS A 231 23.64 -10.27 5.19
CA LYS A 231 23.28 -8.85 5.35
C LYS A 231 24.18 -7.94 4.52
N PHE A 232 25.48 -8.22 4.48
CA PHE A 232 26.42 -7.49 3.62
C PHE A 232 26.03 -7.58 2.13
N TYR A 233 25.77 -8.78 1.62
CA TYR A 233 25.34 -8.96 0.22
C TYR A 233 23.93 -8.43 -0.07
N HIS A 234 23.06 -8.41 0.95
CA HIS A 234 21.75 -7.76 0.85
C HIS A 234 21.88 -6.24 0.75
N ASP A 235 22.74 -5.63 1.57
CA ASP A 235 23.01 -4.18 1.53
C ASP A 235 23.69 -3.77 0.21
N LEU A 236 24.50 -4.65 -0.41
CA LEU A 236 25.02 -4.47 -1.78
C LEU A 236 23.96 -4.66 -2.87
N GLY A 237 22.79 -5.20 -2.54
CA GLY A 237 21.74 -5.54 -3.50
C GLY A 237 22.03 -6.81 -4.32
N HIS A 238 23.10 -7.56 -4.03
CA HIS A 238 23.44 -8.79 -4.79
C HIS A 238 22.49 -9.94 -4.49
N ILE A 239 21.88 -9.95 -3.31
CA ILE A 239 20.89 -10.93 -2.86
C ILE A 239 19.77 -10.22 -2.09
N ILE A 240 18.70 -10.95 -1.80
CA ILE A 240 17.64 -10.50 -0.91
C ILE A 240 17.51 -11.50 0.24
N TYR A 241 17.73 -11.02 1.47
CA TYR A 241 17.64 -11.83 2.68
C TYR A 241 16.97 -11.04 3.81
N PHE A 242 15.96 -11.67 4.44
CA PHE A 242 15.07 -11.02 5.38
C PHE A 242 15.04 -11.64 6.78
N GLY A 243 15.85 -12.68 7.03
CA GLY A 243 15.79 -13.45 8.26
C GLY A 243 16.29 -12.74 9.52
N GLY A 244 17.01 -11.61 9.39
CA GLY A 244 17.51 -10.82 10.52
C GLY A 244 16.55 -9.74 11.04
N ASP A 245 15.82 -9.05 10.16
CA ASP A 245 15.02 -7.87 10.50
C ASP A 245 13.51 -8.19 10.38
N GLY A 246 12.83 -8.35 11.52
CA GLY A 246 11.38 -8.52 11.61
C GLY A 246 10.82 -9.92 11.28
N ALA A 247 11.66 -10.90 10.94
CA ALA A 247 11.25 -12.27 10.66
C ALA A 247 10.78 -13.07 11.89
N LYS A 248 10.52 -12.44 13.03
CA LYS A 248 10.07 -13.13 14.26
C LYS A 248 8.77 -13.94 14.05
N GLU A 249 7.98 -13.61 13.03
CA GLU A 249 6.65 -14.18 12.80
C GLU A 249 6.57 -15.25 11.68
N SER A 250 7.49 -15.27 10.69
CA SER A 250 7.50 -16.28 9.62
C SER A 250 8.79 -17.10 9.65
N GLN A 251 8.65 -18.40 9.92
CA GLN A 251 9.76 -19.36 9.89
C GLN A 251 10.31 -19.53 8.47
N THR A 252 9.45 -19.45 7.44
CA THR A 252 9.85 -19.54 6.03
C THR A 252 10.82 -18.42 5.65
N LEU A 253 10.53 -17.17 6.04
CA LEU A 253 11.35 -16.01 5.66
C LEU A 253 12.69 -15.94 6.40
N LYS A 254 12.83 -16.64 7.53
CA LYS A 254 14.13 -16.78 8.20
C LYS A 254 15.07 -17.66 7.38
N ASP A 255 14.55 -18.69 6.74
CA ASP A 255 15.36 -19.68 6.05
C ASP A 255 15.61 -19.33 4.58
N VAL A 256 14.78 -18.49 3.96
CA VAL A 256 14.86 -18.20 2.51
C VAL A 256 15.89 -17.11 2.19
N VAL A 257 16.84 -17.44 1.31
CA VAL A 257 17.82 -16.54 0.70
C VAL A 257 17.56 -16.47 -0.81
N ILE A 258 17.20 -15.29 -1.31
CA ILE A 258 16.99 -15.05 -2.75
C ILE A 258 18.33 -14.60 -3.34
N LEU A 259 18.94 -15.44 -4.16
CA LEU A 259 20.26 -15.20 -4.76
C LEU A 259 20.22 -14.30 -5.99
N ASP A 260 19.07 -14.25 -6.68
CA ASP A 260 18.85 -13.40 -7.85
C ASP A 260 17.64 -12.48 -7.63
N PRO A 261 17.89 -11.20 -7.31
CA PRO A 261 16.83 -10.22 -7.18
C PRO A 261 16.04 -9.98 -8.48
N HIS A 262 16.65 -10.15 -9.67
CA HIS A 262 15.93 -10.02 -10.95
C HIS A 262 14.89 -11.13 -11.12
N TRP A 263 15.19 -12.34 -10.63
CA TRP A 263 14.21 -13.41 -10.58
C TRP A 263 13.01 -13.03 -9.70
N LEU A 264 13.24 -12.41 -8.54
CA LEU A 264 12.15 -11.95 -7.67
C LEU A 264 11.29 -10.87 -8.36
N ILE A 265 11.92 -9.92 -9.04
CA ILE A 265 11.22 -8.90 -9.83
C ILE A 265 10.29 -9.56 -10.85
N LYS A 266 10.80 -10.55 -11.59
CA LYS A 266 10.02 -11.30 -12.58
C LYS A 266 8.87 -12.08 -11.92
N ALA A 267 9.09 -12.66 -10.74
CA ALA A 267 8.06 -13.38 -9.99
C ALA A 267 6.92 -12.44 -9.54
N PHE A 268 7.25 -11.28 -8.96
CA PHE A 268 6.27 -10.28 -8.56
C PHE A 268 5.52 -9.70 -9.76
N LYS A 269 6.24 -9.40 -10.85
CA LYS A 269 5.65 -8.86 -12.09
C LYS A 269 4.53 -9.75 -12.63
N LYS A 270 4.67 -11.08 -12.54
CA LYS A 270 3.62 -12.01 -12.98
C LYS A 270 2.30 -11.80 -12.24
N ILE A 271 2.32 -11.48 -10.94
CA ILE A 271 1.09 -11.22 -10.16
C ILE A 271 0.60 -9.78 -10.34
N LEU A 272 1.55 -8.84 -10.41
CA LEU A 272 1.24 -7.42 -10.48
C LEU A 272 0.88 -6.97 -11.91
N THR A 273 0.88 -7.85 -12.91
CA THR A 273 0.48 -7.50 -14.29
C THR A 273 -0.76 -8.29 -14.69
N VAL A 274 -1.75 -7.61 -15.30
CA VAL A 274 -2.88 -8.29 -15.95
C VAL A 274 -2.48 -8.70 -17.36
N GLU A 275 -2.56 -10.00 -17.65
CA GLU A 275 -2.33 -10.53 -18.99
C GLU A 275 -3.37 -9.98 -19.99
N PRO A 276 -2.99 -9.61 -21.23
CA PRO A 276 -3.95 -9.17 -22.25
C PRO A 276 -5.07 -10.19 -22.48
N ARG A 277 -6.30 -9.72 -22.65
CA ARG A 277 -7.50 -10.59 -22.76
C ARG A 277 -7.40 -11.65 -23.87
N LYS A 278 -6.62 -11.38 -24.93
CA LYS A 278 -6.39 -12.29 -26.07
C LYS A 278 -5.49 -13.47 -25.72
N GLU A 279 -4.62 -13.31 -24.73
CA GLU A 279 -3.64 -14.31 -24.28
C GLU A 279 -4.21 -15.16 -23.13
N GLN A 280 -5.23 -14.66 -22.42
CA GLN A 280 -5.87 -15.35 -21.31
C GLN A 280 -6.64 -16.63 -21.72
N THR A 281 -6.32 -17.73 -21.03
CA THR A 281 -7.09 -18.98 -21.10
C THR A 281 -8.52 -18.79 -20.58
N VAL A 282 -9.51 -19.33 -21.29
CA VAL A 282 -10.96 -19.20 -20.96
C VAL A 282 -11.27 -19.53 -19.49
N LYS A 283 -10.62 -20.57 -18.96
CA LYS A 283 -10.77 -21.04 -17.57
C LYS A 283 -10.53 -19.95 -16.53
N TYR A 284 -9.58 -19.05 -16.75
CA TYR A 284 -9.13 -18.06 -15.77
C TYR A 284 -9.68 -16.65 -16.00
N ARG A 285 -10.47 -16.43 -17.06
CA ARG A 285 -10.96 -15.09 -17.44
C ARG A 285 -11.69 -14.37 -16.31
N LYS A 286 -12.57 -15.07 -15.59
CA LYS A 286 -13.30 -14.48 -14.44
C LYS A 286 -12.35 -14.02 -13.34
N SER A 287 -11.29 -14.78 -13.07
CA SER A 287 -10.27 -14.46 -12.06
C SER A 287 -9.43 -13.26 -12.48
N TRP A 288 -9.06 -13.21 -13.76
CA TRP A 288 -8.39 -12.05 -14.34
C TRP A 288 -9.25 -10.79 -14.27
N ASP A 289 -10.55 -10.89 -14.59
CA ASP A 289 -11.50 -9.79 -14.46
C ASP A 289 -11.61 -9.33 -12.99
N ARG A 290 -11.66 -10.26 -12.03
CA ARG A 290 -11.65 -9.94 -10.59
C ARG A 290 -10.36 -9.26 -10.13
N LEU A 291 -9.20 -9.70 -10.63
CA LEU A 291 -7.91 -9.07 -10.32
C LEU A 291 -7.87 -7.65 -10.89
N LYS A 292 -8.28 -7.48 -12.15
CA LYS A 292 -8.29 -6.19 -12.85
C LYS A 292 -9.27 -5.19 -12.24
N ASP A 293 -10.50 -5.61 -11.97
CA ASP A 293 -11.59 -4.69 -11.60
C ASP A 293 -11.70 -4.48 -10.09
N LYS A 294 -11.28 -5.46 -9.29
CA LYS A 294 -11.47 -5.47 -7.83
C LYS A 294 -10.17 -5.65 -7.04
N GLY A 295 -9.03 -5.83 -7.71
CA GLY A 295 -7.76 -6.14 -7.04
C GLY A 295 -7.82 -7.45 -6.27
N ILE A 296 -8.64 -8.43 -6.69
CA ILE A 296 -8.78 -9.71 -5.99
C ILE A 296 -8.05 -10.81 -6.73
N LEU A 297 -7.04 -11.38 -6.08
CA LEU A 297 -6.21 -12.48 -6.57
C LEU A 297 -6.63 -13.80 -5.94
N GLU A 298 -7.04 -14.77 -6.75
CA GLU A 298 -7.46 -16.10 -6.27
C GLU A 298 -6.30 -17.10 -6.32
N ASP A 299 -6.20 -18.01 -5.35
CA ASP A 299 -5.08 -18.93 -5.22
C ASP A 299 -4.84 -19.81 -6.46
N PHE A 300 -5.92 -20.23 -7.13
CA PHE A 300 -5.80 -21.02 -8.36
C PHE A 300 -5.30 -20.20 -9.57
N LEU A 301 -5.49 -18.87 -9.56
CA LEU A 301 -4.89 -17.98 -10.55
C LEU A 301 -3.39 -17.83 -10.26
N ILE A 302 -2.99 -17.78 -8.98
CA ILE A 302 -1.58 -17.77 -8.57
C ILE A 302 -0.88 -19.05 -9.07
N ASP A 303 -1.50 -20.21 -8.88
CA ASP A 303 -0.98 -21.49 -9.39
C ASP A 303 -0.76 -21.49 -10.91
N HIS A 304 -1.61 -20.79 -11.66
CA HIS A 304 -1.46 -20.63 -13.10
C HIS A 304 -0.33 -19.66 -13.47
N MET A 305 -0.30 -18.49 -12.83
CA MET A 305 0.71 -17.45 -13.05
C MET A 305 2.13 -17.93 -12.70
N TRP A 306 2.25 -18.71 -11.64
CA TRP A 306 3.51 -19.23 -11.11
C TRP A 306 3.73 -20.71 -11.38
N GLN A 307 3.10 -21.26 -12.43
CA GLN A 307 3.24 -22.67 -12.80
C GLN A 307 4.69 -23.13 -12.97
N ASP A 308 5.58 -22.23 -13.41
CA ASP A 308 7.01 -22.47 -13.62
C ASP A 308 7.89 -22.22 -12.36
N ILE A 309 7.33 -21.64 -11.30
CA ILE A 309 8.03 -21.36 -10.03
C ILE A 309 7.25 -21.82 -8.80
N ARG A 310 6.38 -22.82 -8.98
CA ARG A 310 5.39 -23.26 -7.98
C ARG A 310 6.02 -23.74 -6.67
N GLU A 311 7.21 -24.33 -6.75
CA GLU A 311 8.00 -24.77 -5.59
C GLU A 311 8.34 -23.63 -4.62
N HIS A 312 8.33 -22.37 -5.08
CA HIS A 312 8.59 -21.18 -4.27
C HIS A 312 7.33 -20.40 -3.88
N LYS A 313 6.13 -20.90 -4.23
CA LYS A 313 4.85 -20.18 -4.02
C LYS A 313 4.68 -19.67 -2.60
N GLN A 314 4.87 -20.52 -1.58
CA GLN A 314 4.64 -20.12 -0.18
C GLN A 314 5.64 -19.05 0.27
N ALA A 315 6.92 -19.21 -0.05
CA ALA A 315 7.94 -18.22 0.28
C ALA A 315 7.66 -16.86 -0.39
N LEU A 316 7.19 -16.87 -1.64
CA LEU A 316 6.81 -15.66 -2.35
C LEU A 316 5.55 -15.00 -1.75
N LEU A 317 4.55 -15.78 -1.37
CA LEU A 317 3.36 -15.26 -0.67
C LEU A 317 3.72 -14.64 0.68
N ASP A 318 4.52 -15.33 1.48
CA ASP A 318 5.01 -14.83 2.78
C ASP A 318 5.80 -13.53 2.59
N LEU A 319 6.59 -13.44 1.52
CA LEU A 319 7.36 -12.25 1.19
C LEU A 319 6.48 -11.08 0.75
N MET A 320 5.50 -11.32 -0.12
CA MET A 320 4.54 -10.31 -0.54
C MET A 320 3.68 -9.84 0.65
N ASP A 321 3.33 -10.72 1.57
CA ASP A 321 2.64 -10.39 2.82
C ASP A 321 3.51 -9.51 3.74
N LYS A 322 4.79 -9.87 3.92
CA LYS A 322 5.78 -9.06 4.67
C LYS A 322 5.97 -7.67 4.08
N PHE A 323 5.93 -7.54 2.76
CA PHE A 323 6.05 -6.26 2.07
C PHE A 323 4.78 -5.43 2.02
N ASP A 324 3.69 -5.92 2.65
CA ASP A 324 2.37 -5.30 2.60
C ASP A 324 1.89 -5.09 1.14
N LEU A 325 2.23 -6.01 0.23
CA LEU A 325 1.79 -5.98 -1.18
C LEU A 325 0.43 -6.67 -1.40
N LEU A 326 0.10 -7.61 -0.52
CA LEU A 326 -1.18 -8.31 -0.51
C LEU A 326 -1.70 -8.53 0.90
N CYS A 327 -2.98 -8.86 1.01
CA CYS A 327 -3.63 -9.23 2.27
C CYS A 327 -4.58 -10.38 2.02
N GLU A 328 -4.50 -11.44 2.82
CA GLU A 328 -5.46 -12.54 2.74
C GLU A 328 -6.88 -12.07 3.07
N ARG A 329 -7.84 -12.46 2.21
CA ARG A 329 -9.25 -12.17 2.37
C ARG A 329 -9.86 -13.18 3.33
N VAL A 330 -10.50 -12.67 4.38
CA VAL A 330 -11.36 -13.49 5.23
C VAL A 330 -12.70 -13.63 4.51
N ASP A 331 -12.80 -14.60 3.60
CA ASP A 331 -14.07 -14.95 2.94
C ASP A 331 -14.96 -15.75 3.93
N GLU A 332 -16.24 -15.36 4.03
CA GLU A 332 -17.23 -15.87 5.00
C GLU A 332 -17.54 -17.38 4.85
N SER A 333 -17.09 -18.04 3.78
CA SER A 333 -17.27 -19.48 3.53
C SER A 333 -16.35 -20.40 4.35
N ARG A 334 -15.43 -19.85 5.16
CA ARG A 334 -14.40 -20.63 5.88
C ARG A 334 -14.83 -21.24 7.22
N GLU A 335 -15.98 -20.87 7.78
CA GLU A 335 -16.38 -21.35 9.12
C GLU A 335 -17.31 -22.58 9.11
N GLU A 336 -18.00 -22.88 8.02
CA GLU A 336 -18.94 -24.02 7.95
C GLU A 336 -18.26 -25.40 7.92
N GLU A 337 -16.99 -25.49 7.50
CA GLU A 337 -16.27 -26.77 7.42
C GLU A 337 -15.65 -27.24 8.75
N LYS A 338 -15.69 -26.43 9.82
CA LYS A 338 -15.12 -26.81 11.13
C LYS A 338 -16.11 -27.47 12.10
N SER A 339 -17.38 -27.60 11.75
CA SER A 339 -18.44 -28.03 12.70
C SER A 339 -19.26 -29.26 12.27
N THR A 340 -18.91 -29.99 11.21
CA THR A 340 -19.55 -31.28 10.90
C THR A 340 -18.62 -32.47 11.17
N PRO A 341 -19.04 -33.48 11.97
CA PRO A 341 -18.31 -34.73 12.11
C PRO A 341 -18.37 -35.51 10.79
N ALA A 342 -17.21 -36.08 10.41
CA ALA A 342 -17.01 -36.84 9.20
C ALA A 342 -18.09 -37.91 8.96
N SER A 343 -18.81 -37.77 7.85
CA SER A 343 -19.54 -38.85 7.19
C SER A 343 -18.72 -39.27 5.97
N SER A 344 -18.26 -40.51 6.01
CA SER A 344 -17.38 -41.18 5.06
C SER A 344 -17.96 -41.29 3.65
N THR A 345 -17.33 -40.62 2.69
CA THR A 345 -17.08 -41.15 1.33
C THR A 345 -15.88 -40.40 0.74
N ALA A 346 -14.82 -41.15 0.40
CA ALA A 346 -13.55 -40.63 -0.09
C ALA A 346 -13.72 -39.96 -1.47
N THR A 347 -13.90 -38.65 -1.45
CA THR A 347 -13.49 -37.77 -2.54
C THR A 347 -12.47 -36.82 -1.92
N GLN A 348 -11.29 -36.69 -2.52
CA GLN A 348 -10.21 -35.83 -1.99
C GLN A 348 -10.75 -34.44 -1.62
N PRO A 349 -10.46 -33.92 -0.42
CA PRO A 349 -10.87 -32.57 -0.07
C PRO A 349 -10.09 -31.58 -0.95
N CYS A 350 -10.81 -30.86 -1.83
CA CYS A 350 -10.26 -29.70 -2.51
C CYS A 350 -9.83 -28.69 -1.44
N PRO A 351 -8.56 -28.23 -1.39
CA PRO A 351 -8.18 -27.20 -0.43
C PRO A 351 -9.00 -25.93 -0.72
N ALA A 352 -9.67 -25.42 0.32
CA ALA A 352 -10.49 -24.22 0.28
C ALA A 352 -9.74 -23.06 -0.41
N ASN A 353 -10.28 -22.55 -1.53
CA ASN A 353 -9.60 -21.56 -2.37
C ASN A 353 -9.34 -20.26 -1.61
N ALA A 354 -8.10 -20.05 -1.15
CA ALA A 354 -7.69 -18.77 -0.59
C ALA A 354 -7.79 -17.65 -1.64
N SER A 355 -8.00 -16.42 -1.19
CA SER A 355 -7.96 -15.25 -2.06
C SER A 355 -7.37 -14.05 -1.32
N TYR A 356 -6.83 -13.10 -2.07
CA TYR A 356 -6.03 -11.99 -1.56
C TYR A 356 -6.50 -10.66 -2.15
N TYR A 357 -6.49 -9.60 -1.36
CA TYR A 357 -6.54 -8.23 -1.85
C TYR A 357 -5.14 -7.80 -2.28
N VAL A 358 -5.02 -7.18 -3.46
CA VAL A 358 -3.78 -6.62 -4.02
C VAL A 358 -4.03 -5.15 -4.37
N PRO A 359 -3.80 -4.20 -3.44
CA PRO A 359 -4.24 -2.81 -3.62
C PRO A 359 -3.63 -2.08 -4.82
N SER A 360 -2.42 -2.45 -5.24
CA SER A 360 -1.80 -1.87 -6.45
C SER A 360 -2.49 -2.27 -7.76
N MET A 361 -3.35 -3.30 -7.73
CA MET A 361 -4.15 -3.76 -8.86
C MET A 361 -5.58 -3.21 -8.85
N LEU A 362 -5.91 -2.36 -7.87
CA LEU A 362 -7.23 -1.74 -7.82
C LEU A 362 -7.42 -0.80 -9.00
N ARG A 363 -8.61 -0.82 -9.58
CA ARG A 363 -8.97 0.09 -10.67
C ARG A 363 -8.93 1.55 -10.21
N GLN A 364 -8.51 2.43 -11.11
CA GLN A 364 -8.65 3.86 -10.94
C GLN A 364 -10.11 4.30 -11.12
N GLN A 365 -10.48 5.38 -10.43
CA GLN A 365 -11.76 6.01 -10.65
C GLN A 365 -11.80 6.69 -12.02
N THR A 366 -12.78 6.35 -12.85
CA THR A 366 -13.00 7.04 -14.13
C THR A 366 -14.15 8.03 -14.00
N SER A 367 -14.17 9.10 -14.81
CA SER A 367 -15.24 10.10 -14.84
C SER A 367 -16.65 9.52 -15.07
N ARG A 368 -16.73 8.28 -15.56
CA ARG A 368 -17.98 7.52 -15.80
C ARG A 368 -18.41 6.63 -14.63
N SER A 369 -17.59 6.49 -13.60
CA SER A 369 -17.94 5.69 -12.42
C SER A 369 -18.84 6.48 -11.49
N PRO A 370 -19.94 5.90 -10.98
CA PRO A 370 -20.75 6.56 -9.96
C PRO A 370 -19.85 6.84 -8.76
N GLN A 371 -19.62 8.11 -8.42
CA GLN A 371 -19.13 8.44 -7.09
C GLN A 371 -20.12 7.84 -6.11
N PRO A 372 -19.70 7.00 -5.14
CA PRO A 372 -20.58 6.72 -4.03
C PRO A 372 -20.95 8.07 -3.43
N GLN A 373 -22.25 8.39 -3.44
CA GLN A 373 -22.81 9.58 -2.80
C GLN A 373 -22.72 9.40 -1.28
N THR A 374 -21.51 9.21 -0.75
CA THR A 374 -21.28 9.40 0.68
C THR A 374 -21.43 10.89 0.90
N THR A 375 -22.53 11.28 1.53
CA THR A 375 -22.69 12.62 2.08
C THR A 375 -21.53 12.80 3.07
N GLU A 376 -20.46 13.49 2.67
CA GLU A 376 -19.34 13.84 3.58
C GLU A 376 -19.79 14.79 4.71
N MET A 377 -21.07 15.21 4.68
CA MET A 377 -21.79 15.93 5.72
C MET A 377 -21.54 15.27 7.08
N ASN A 378 -20.87 16.01 7.97
CA ASN A 378 -20.54 15.63 9.35
C ASN A 378 -19.51 14.50 9.50
N SER A 379 -18.50 14.45 8.63
CA SER A 379 -17.29 13.64 8.84
C SER A 379 -16.21 14.39 9.63
N ASN A 380 -15.44 13.65 10.45
CA ASN A 380 -14.20 14.18 11.05
C ASN A 380 -13.06 13.91 10.08
N VAL A 381 -12.40 14.96 9.61
CA VAL A 381 -11.37 14.88 8.58
C VAL A 381 -10.03 15.40 9.11
N PHE A 382 -8.99 14.61 8.90
CA PHE A 382 -7.60 15.03 9.07
C PHE A 382 -6.75 14.50 7.91
N TYR A 383 -5.53 15.00 7.79
CA TYR A 383 -4.67 14.78 6.64
C TYR A 383 -3.31 14.27 7.09
N VAL A 384 -2.69 13.45 6.26
CA VAL A 384 -1.26 13.16 6.34
C VAL A 384 -0.59 13.86 5.18
N ASP A 385 0.05 14.98 5.47
CA ASP A 385 0.72 15.82 4.47
C ASP A 385 2.14 15.32 4.24
N PHE A 386 2.44 14.87 3.01
CA PHE A 386 3.76 14.44 2.56
C PHE A 386 4.50 15.52 1.76
N LYS A 387 3.98 16.76 1.79
CA LYS A 387 4.45 17.90 1.01
C LYS A 387 4.34 17.61 -0.48
N GLU A 388 5.46 17.30 -1.13
CA GLU A 388 5.54 17.13 -2.59
C GLU A 388 5.65 15.66 -3.01
N PHE A 389 5.86 14.73 -2.07
CA PHE A 389 6.17 13.33 -2.44
C PHE A 389 5.47 12.28 -1.58
N LEU A 390 4.45 11.66 -2.17
CA LEU A 390 3.76 10.50 -1.65
C LEU A 390 3.91 9.33 -2.64
N PRO A 391 4.68 8.28 -2.33
CA PRO A 391 4.72 7.10 -3.19
C PRO A 391 3.39 6.33 -3.15
N ASP A 392 2.85 5.96 -4.30
CA ASP A 392 1.66 5.09 -4.42
C ASP A 392 1.80 3.81 -3.59
N GLY A 393 2.99 3.20 -3.67
CA GLY A 393 3.33 2.02 -2.90
C GLY A 393 3.27 2.22 -1.39
N LEU A 394 3.42 3.44 -0.86
CA LEU A 394 3.23 3.70 0.56
C LEU A 394 1.74 3.70 0.94
N HIS A 395 0.90 4.36 0.13
CA HIS A 395 -0.54 4.36 0.31
C HIS A 395 -1.13 2.95 0.25
N HIS A 396 -0.75 2.15 -0.76
CA HIS A 396 -1.23 0.77 -0.91
C HIS A 396 -0.87 -0.13 0.28
N ARG A 397 0.29 0.07 0.90
CA ARG A 397 0.67 -0.64 2.13
C ARG A 397 -0.18 -0.23 3.32
N LEU A 398 -0.46 1.07 3.47
CA LEU A 398 -1.36 1.54 4.51
C LEU A 398 -2.76 0.95 4.31
N VAL A 399 -3.23 0.84 3.06
CA VAL A 399 -4.48 0.14 2.70
C VAL A 399 -4.42 -1.34 3.09
N VAL A 400 -3.34 -2.08 2.80
CA VAL A 400 -3.17 -3.48 3.24
C VAL A 400 -3.29 -3.60 4.76
N ARG A 401 -2.64 -2.71 5.52
CA ARG A 401 -2.74 -2.72 6.99
C ARG A 401 -4.13 -2.36 7.49
N ALA A 402 -4.81 -1.42 6.83
CA ALA A 402 -6.18 -1.04 7.14
C ALA A 402 -7.17 -2.18 6.85
N LEU A 403 -6.97 -2.94 5.77
CA LEU A 403 -7.71 -4.17 5.46
C LEU A 403 -7.57 -5.19 6.59
N ARG A 404 -6.33 -5.51 6.99
CA ARG A 404 -6.07 -6.45 8.10
C ARG A 404 -6.73 -5.98 9.39
N TRP A 405 -6.63 -4.69 9.71
CA TRP A 405 -7.22 -4.12 10.91
C TRP A 405 -8.75 -4.17 10.89
N SER A 406 -9.37 -3.77 9.79
CA SER A 406 -10.84 -3.81 9.62
C SER A 406 -11.37 -5.24 9.68
N GLN A 407 -10.73 -6.21 8.99
CA GLN A 407 -11.10 -7.62 9.05
C GLN A 407 -11.02 -8.18 10.48
N LYS A 408 -9.99 -7.81 11.26
CA LYS A 408 -9.89 -8.20 12.68
C LYS A 408 -11.01 -7.62 13.56
N LEU A 409 -11.56 -6.48 13.16
CA LEU A 409 -12.70 -5.84 13.83
C LEU A 409 -14.06 -6.38 13.32
N GLY A 410 -14.06 -7.34 12.39
CA GLY A 410 -15.27 -7.92 11.79
C GLY A 410 -15.78 -7.19 10.54
N GLY A 411 -15.01 -6.24 10.00
CA GLY A 411 -15.34 -5.58 8.74
C GLY A 411 -15.15 -6.51 7.55
N THR A 412 -16.18 -6.65 6.71
CA THR A 412 -16.13 -7.45 5.47
C THR A 412 -16.58 -6.62 4.27
N ASN A 413 -16.09 -6.98 3.08
CA ASN A 413 -16.43 -6.33 1.79
C ASN A 413 -16.16 -4.80 1.76
N PRO A 414 -14.91 -4.37 1.99
CA PRO A 414 -14.54 -2.96 1.91
C PRO A 414 -14.73 -2.40 0.49
N PHE A 415 -15.01 -1.11 0.39
CA PHE A 415 -15.01 -0.40 -0.88
C PHE A 415 -13.57 0.01 -1.21
N LEU A 416 -13.03 -0.47 -2.33
CA LEU A 416 -11.62 -0.29 -2.71
C LEU A 416 -11.50 0.25 -4.14
N LEU A 417 -10.69 1.29 -4.29
CA LEU A 417 -10.21 1.90 -5.53
C LEU A 417 -8.71 2.19 -5.38
N TYR A 418 -8.04 2.45 -6.50
CA TYR A 418 -6.58 2.71 -6.53
C TYR A 418 -6.14 3.79 -5.54
N ASP A 419 -6.88 4.89 -5.49
CA ASP A 419 -6.62 6.11 -4.74
C ASP A 419 -7.53 6.27 -3.52
N ARG A 420 -8.56 5.43 -3.35
CA ARG A 420 -9.54 5.55 -2.25
C ARG A 420 -9.98 4.19 -1.70
N ALA A 421 -9.98 4.05 -0.39
CA ALA A 421 -10.46 2.84 0.28
C ALA A 421 -11.28 3.17 1.54
N ASN A 422 -12.41 2.47 1.72
CA ASN A 422 -13.28 2.62 2.89
C ASN A 422 -13.27 1.33 3.73
N PHE A 423 -13.20 1.49 5.05
CA PHE A 423 -13.06 0.41 6.02
C PHE A 423 -14.01 0.61 7.19
N TYR A 424 -14.48 -0.49 7.77
CA TYR A 424 -15.27 -0.46 9.00
C TYR A 424 -14.34 -0.45 10.22
N VAL A 425 -14.67 0.38 11.22
CA VAL A 425 -14.03 0.38 12.54
C VAL A 425 -14.90 -0.37 13.54
N ASP A 426 -16.21 -0.18 13.45
CA ASP A 426 -17.23 -0.84 14.26
C ASP A 426 -18.59 -0.77 13.52
N ASP A 427 -19.65 -1.21 14.20
CA ASP A 427 -21.02 -1.26 13.70
C ASP A 427 -21.61 0.10 13.29
N HIS A 428 -21.03 1.20 13.75
CA HIS A 428 -21.54 2.55 13.63
C HIS A 428 -20.58 3.49 12.89
N HIS A 429 -19.32 3.11 12.71
CA HIS A 429 -18.29 3.97 12.13
C HIS A 429 -17.50 3.28 11.02
N LYS A 430 -17.28 4.04 9.95
CA LYS A 430 -16.36 3.71 8.86
C LYS A 430 -15.32 4.83 8.74
N PHE A 431 -14.14 4.51 8.20
CA PHE A 431 -13.16 5.51 7.81
C PHE A 431 -12.72 5.29 6.36
N ALA A 432 -12.32 6.37 5.70
CA ALA A 432 -11.77 6.34 4.37
C ALA A 432 -10.33 6.84 4.37
N LEU A 433 -9.49 6.22 3.55
CA LEU A 433 -8.20 6.72 3.13
C LEU A 433 -8.32 7.15 1.67
N GLN A 434 -7.91 8.37 1.35
CA GLN A 434 -7.87 8.88 -0.02
C GLN A 434 -6.51 9.52 -0.30
N MET A 435 -5.76 8.96 -1.24
CA MET A 435 -4.53 9.52 -1.76
C MET A 435 -4.84 10.65 -2.75
N VAL A 436 -4.19 11.79 -2.60
CA VAL A 436 -4.35 12.95 -3.49
C VAL A 436 -2.99 13.47 -3.92
N HIS A 437 -2.87 13.71 -5.23
CA HIS A 437 -1.75 14.39 -5.87
C HIS A 437 -2.27 15.63 -6.60
N GLU A 438 -1.94 16.79 -6.06
CA GLU A 438 -2.11 18.10 -6.69
C GLU A 438 -0.73 18.70 -6.96
N SER A 439 -0.63 19.71 -7.83
CA SER A 439 0.64 20.19 -8.41
C SER A 439 1.80 20.34 -7.41
N ASN A 440 1.53 20.80 -6.18
CA ASN A 440 2.52 20.97 -5.10
C ASN A 440 2.08 20.32 -3.77
N LEU A 441 1.05 19.46 -3.78
CA LEU A 441 0.50 18.84 -2.58
C LEU A 441 0.29 17.35 -2.80
N ALA A 442 0.91 16.56 -1.94
CA ALA A 442 0.78 15.12 -1.91
C ALA A 442 0.36 14.72 -0.49
N TYR A 443 -0.87 14.24 -0.33
CA TYR A 443 -1.41 13.94 0.99
C TYR A 443 -2.37 12.74 0.97
N ILE A 444 -2.57 12.15 2.15
CA ILE A 444 -3.65 11.20 2.39
C ILE A 444 -4.73 11.91 3.21
N LYS A 445 -5.92 12.09 2.64
CA LYS A 445 -7.13 12.53 3.36
C LYS A 445 -7.68 11.33 4.13
N VAL A 446 -7.89 11.53 5.44
CA VAL A 446 -8.49 10.53 6.33
C VAL A 446 -9.84 11.07 6.80
N SER A 447 -10.92 10.40 6.39
CA SER A 447 -12.29 10.79 6.74
C SER A 447 -12.93 9.75 7.63
N VAL A 448 -13.27 10.10 8.87
CA VAL A 448 -14.03 9.26 9.80
C VAL A 448 -15.49 9.67 9.73
N MET A 449 -16.39 8.70 9.58
CA MET A 449 -17.81 8.95 9.32
C MET A 449 -18.68 7.88 9.95
N ARG A 450 -19.95 8.23 10.21
CA ARG A 450 -20.95 7.26 10.62
C ARG A 450 -21.31 6.34 9.44
N VAL A 451 -21.66 5.09 9.74
CA VAL A 451 -22.24 4.18 8.75
C VAL A 451 -23.62 4.72 8.36
N GLU A 452 -23.87 4.82 7.06
CA GLU A 452 -25.16 5.27 6.54
C GLU A 452 -26.25 4.26 6.90
N VAL A 453 -27.32 4.74 7.51
CA VAL A 453 -28.52 3.94 7.80
C VAL A 453 -29.62 4.36 6.83
N TYR A 454 -30.37 3.40 6.31
CA TYR A 454 -31.57 3.66 5.52
C TYR A 454 -32.85 3.38 6.33
N PRO A 455 -33.84 4.29 6.32
CA PRO A 455 -33.80 5.62 5.69
C PRO A 455 -32.81 6.57 6.38
N PRO A 456 -32.22 7.54 5.66
CA PRO A 456 -31.25 8.46 6.25
C PRO A 456 -31.91 9.27 7.38
N PRO A 457 -31.26 9.41 8.55
CA PRO A 457 -31.80 10.20 9.64
C PRO A 457 -31.91 11.66 9.23
N GLN A 458 -32.88 12.39 9.82
CA GLN A 458 -33.04 13.84 9.59
C GLN A 458 -31.76 14.63 9.94
N TYR A 459 -30.96 14.11 10.88
CA TYR A 459 -29.66 14.64 11.27
C TYR A 459 -28.64 13.51 11.35
N VAL A 460 -27.53 13.66 10.62
CA VAL A 460 -26.38 12.75 10.74
C VAL A 460 -25.49 13.28 11.86
N ASN A 461 -25.41 12.57 12.98
CA ASN A 461 -24.49 12.96 14.06
C ASN A 461 -23.04 12.84 13.60
N ALA A 462 -22.17 13.67 14.16
CA ALA A 462 -20.73 13.53 13.99
C ALA A 462 -20.25 12.12 14.45
N PRO A 463 -19.14 11.62 13.88
CA PRO A 463 -18.51 10.40 14.38
C PRO A 463 -17.99 10.62 15.81
N SER A 464 -17.89 9.53 16.58
CA SER A 464 -17.32 9.58 17.93
C SER A 464 -15.88 10.09 17.93
N ALA A 465 -15.57 10.99 18.86
CA ALA A 465 -14.21 11.47 19.09
C ALA A 465 -13.24 10.34 19.47
N ASP A 466 -13.72 9.33 20.21
CA ASP A 466 -12.92 8.16 20.59
C ASP A 466 -12.54 7.32 19.36
N VAL A 467 -13.48 7.14 18.44
CA VAL A 467 -13.23 6.43 17.18
C VAL A 467 -12.30 7.24 16.28
N THR A 468 -12.48 8.57 16.23
CA THR A 468 -11.61 9.46 15.46
C THR A 468 -10.16 9.37 15.94
N ARG A 469 -9.95 9.39 17.27
CA ARG A 469 -8.63 9.19 17.88
C ARG A 469 -8.06 7.81 17.59
N LYS A 470 -8.87 6.74 17.72
CA LYS A 470 -8.45 5.37 17.38
C LYS A 470 -7.98 5.24 15.92
N VAL A 471 -8.65 5.91 14.98
CA VAL A 471 -8.23 5.92 13.56
C VAL A 471 -6.96 6.75 13.37
N LYS A 472 -6.82 7.90 14.03
CA LYS A 472 -5.58 8.71 14.00
C LYS A 472 -4.38 7.92 14.52
N ASP A 473 -4.53 7.27 15.67
CA ASP A 473 -3.47 6.45 16.28
C ASP A 473 -3.10 5.28 15.37
N PHE A 474 -4.10 4.62 14.78
CA PHE A 474 -3.86 3.57 13.78
C PHE A 474 -3.03 4.08 12.58
N VAL A 475 -3.40 5.22 11.99
CA VAL A 475 -2.68 5.78 10.84
C VAL A 475 -1.25 6.16 11.22
N GLU A 476 -1.08 6.86 12.35
CA GLU A 476 0.21 7.33 12.83
C GLU A 476 1.17 6.18 13.15
N GLU A 477 0.72 5.19 13.93
CA GLU A 477 1.55 4.04 14.30
C GLU A 477 1.98 3.23 13.06
N ASN A 478 1.07 3.04 12.10
CA ASN A 478 1.37 2.23 10.92
C ASN A 478 2.29 2.97 9.94
N LEU A 479 2.11 4.27 9.76
CA LEU A 479 3.04 5.09 8.98
C LEU A 479 4.42 5.15 9.62
N GLN A 480 4.51 5.29 10.95
CA GLN A 480 5.79 5.29 11.64
C GLN A 480 6.49 3.93 11.49
N LYS A 481 5.75 2.83 11.64
CA LYS A 481 6.26 1.47 11.37
C LYS A 481 6.77 1.35 9.93
N LEU A 482 5.96 1.74 8.93
CA LEU A 482 6.35 1.70 7.51
C LEU A 482 7.61 2.54 7.23
N LYS A 483 7.67 3.74 7.80
CA LYS A 483 8.84 4.61 7.74
C LYS A 483 10.09 3.93 8.28
N THR A 484 10.03 3.38 9.50
CA THR A 484 11.19 2.70 10.11
C THR A 484 11.64 1.45 9.37
N MET A 485 10.71 0.73 8.73
CA MET A 485 11.03 -0.51 8.01
C MET A 485 11.57 -0.27 6.61
N TRP A 486 10.99 0.67 5.86
CA TRP A 486 11.14 0.70 4.41
C TRP A 486 11.55 2.06 3.84
N ILE A 487 11.28 3.17 4.54
CA ILE A 487 11.28 4.49 3.92
C ILE A 487 11.69 5.60 4.91
N GLU A 488 12.84 5.38 5.58
CA GLU A 488 13.29 6.16 6.74
C GLU A 488 13.31 7.68 6.52
N ARG A 489 13.65 8.12 5.30
CA ARG A 489 13.80 9.55 5.00
C ARG A 489 12.50 10.27 4.63
N ILE A 490 11.36 9.56 4.56
CA ILE A 490 10.09 10.22 4.27
C ILE A 490 9.72 11.19 5.38
N LYS A 491 9.27 12.37 4.96
CA LYS A 491 8.75 13.40 5.84
C LYS A 491 7.25 13.50 5.63
N TYR A 492 6.51 13.49 6.73
CA TYR A 492 5.09 13.76 6.73
C TYR A 492 4.69 14.47 8.01
N CYS A 493 3.54 15.13 7.99
CA CYS A 493 2.93 15.77 9.14
C CYS A 493 1.44 15.42 9.20
N ILE A 494 0.95 14.98 10.36
CA ILE A 494 -0.49 14.83 10.57
C ILE A 494 -1.07 16.22 10.80
N SER A 495 -2.04 16.60 9.98
CA SER A 495 -2.50 17.98 9.85
C SER A 495 -4.01 18.07 9.70
N VAL A 496 -4.54 19.28 9.86
CA VAL A 496 -5.93 19.63 9.55
C VAL A 496 -5.97 20.76 8.52
N GLN A 497 -7.00 20.81 7.71
CA GLN A 497 -7.15 21.88 6.72
C GLN A 497 -7.50 23.20 7.41
N CYS A 498 -6.77 24.26 7.04
CA CYS A 498 -7.05 25.62 7.47
C CYS A 498 -8.46 26.05 6.98
N PRO A 499 -9.31 26.63 7.84
CA PRO A 499 -10.63 27.12 7.44
C PRO A 499 -10.61 28.40 6.60
N ASN A 500 -9.46 29.00 6.35
CA ASN A 500 -9.40 30.28 5.66
C ASN A 500 -9.87 30.14 4.20
N GLU A 501 -11.10 30.59 3.91
CA GLU A 501 -11.71 30.53 2.58
C GLU A 501 -11.17 31.59 1.61
N ASN A 502 -10.35 32.53 2.10
CA ASN A 502 -9.80 33.60 1.27
C ASN A 502 -8.68 33.11 0.31
N ASP A 503 -8.17 31.90 0.52
CA ASP A 503 -7.07 31.34 -0.25
C ASP A 503 -7.58 30.38 -1.33
N LYS A 504 -7.09 30.53 -2.57
CA LYS A 504 -7.33 29.56 -3.66
C LYS A 504 -6.53 28.26 -3.49
N VAL A 505 -5.74 28.15 -2.42
CA VAL A 505 -4.76 27.09 -2.18
C VAL A 505 -5.08 26.41 -0.84
N THR A 506 -5.01 25.08 -0.82
CA THR A 506 -5.25 24.28 0.38
C THR A 506 -4.07 24.41 1.35
N HIS A 507 -4.35 24.81 2.60
CA HIS A 507 -3.34 24.96 3.65
C HIS A 507 -3.54 23.95 4.77
N PHE A 508 -2.43 23.39 5.27
CA PHE A 508 -2.42 22.42 6.35
C PHE A 508 -1.81 23.00 7.63
N LEU A 509 -2.49 22.80 8.75
CA LEU A 509 -2.04 23.17 10.09
C LEU A 509 -1.65 21.90 10.85
N PRO A 510 -0.50 21.86 11.55
CA PRO A 510 -0.10 20.70 12.34
C PRO A 510 -1.19 20.34 13.37
N LEU A 511 -1.68 19.10 13.31
CA LEU A 511 -2.81 18.67 14.15
C LEU A 511 -2.44 18.74 15.64
N GLU A 512 -1.21 18.35 16.00
CA GLU A 512 -0.73 18.36 17.40
C GLU A 512 -0.81 19.78 18.00
N GLU A 513 -0.36 20.80 17.27
CA GLU A 513 -0.49 22.19 17.71
C GLU A 513 -1.94 22.63 17.85
N CYS A 514 -2.82 22.20 16.93
CA CYS A 514 -4.25 22.49 17.01
C CYS A 514 -4.93 21.82 18.22
N LEU A 515 -4.45 20.65 18.65
CA LEU A 515 -5.00 19.95 19.81
C LEU A 515 -4.56 20.57 21.14
N GLU A 516 -3.35 21.13 21.20
CA GLU A 516 -2.77 21.72 22.41
C GLU A 516 -3.18 23.18 22.64
N LYS A 517 -3.19 23.99 21.57
CA LYS A 517 -3.38 25.44 21.66
C LYS A 517 -4.82 25.82 21.30
N PRO A 518 -5.47 26.77 21.98
CA PRO A 518 -6.81 27.25 21.62
C PRO A 518 -6.82 28.05 20.31
N GLU A 519 -5.67 28.61 19.93
CA GLU A 519 -5.49 29.39 18.72
C GLU A 519 -4.13 29.06 18.09
N VAL A 520 -4.11 28.93 16.76
CA VAL A 520 -2.89 28.72 15.97
C VAL A 520 -2.81 29.76 14.86
N VAL A 521 -1.61 30.19 14.51
CA VAL A 521 -1.41 31.16 13.43
C VAL A 521 -1.13 30.43 12.13
N CYS A 522 -2.03 30.54 11.16
CA CYS A 522 -1.76 30.15 9.78
C CYS A 522 -0.90 31.24 9.14
N ARG A 523 0.33 30.90 8.73
CA ARG A 523 1.23 31.79 7.99
C ARG A 523 1.32 31.30 6.56
N PHE A 524 0.80 32.07 5.62
CA PHE A 524 0.93 31.77 4.20
C PHE A 524 1.26 33.04 3.43
N GLU A 525 2.34 32.99 2.66
CA GLU A 525 2.93 34.16 1.98
C GLU A 525 3.04 35.38 2.91
N ASN A 526 2.26 36.43 2.64
CA ASN A 526 2.23 37.69 3.39
C ASN A 526 1.01 37.80 4.33
N SER A 527 0.20 36.74 4.43
CA SER A 527 -1.01 36.70 5.26
C SER A 527 -0.76 35.91 6.53
N GLN A 528 -1.19 36.50 7.66
CA GLN A 528 -1.22 35.83 8.96
C GLN A 528 -2.65 35.85 9.47
N VAL A 529 -3.21 34.66 9.66
CA VAL A 529 -4.59 34.50 10.14
C VAL A 529 -4.57 33.67 11.41
N VAL A 530 -5.20 34.17 12.47
CA VAL A 530 -5.40 33.44 13.72
C VAL A 530 -6.59 32.52 13.55
N ILE A 531 -6.36 31.22 13.76
CA ILE A 531 -7.36 30.17 13.61
C ILE A 531 -7.70 29.61 14.98
N LYS A 532 -8.97 29.70 15.37
CA LYS A 532 -9.49 29.02 16.56
C LYS A 532 -9.53 27.53 16.34
N THR A 533 -9.09 26.76 17.32
CA THR A 533 -8.91 25.31 17.19
C THR A 533 -10.01 24.49 17.84
N ASP A 534 -11.02 25.13 18.44
CA ASP A 534 -12.12 24.48 19.16
C ASP A 534 -12.77 23.36 18.33
N ARG A 535 -13.00 23.61 17.04
CA ARG A 535 -13.56 22.63 16.11
C ARG A 535 -12.68 21.40 15.97
N PHE A 536 -11.36 21.57 15.89
CA PHE A 536 -10.42 20.47 15.72
C PHE A 536 -10.30 19.68 17.01
N GLN A 537 -10.20 20.38 18.13
CA GLN A 537 -10.20 19.78 19.45
C GLN A 537 -11.47 18.94 19.70
N ALA A 538 -12.64 19.44 19.29
CA ALA A 538 -13.91 18.70 19.40
C ALA A 538 -13.92 17.38 18.61
N MET A 539 -13.18 17.28 17.49
CA MET A 539 -13.07 16.01 16.74
C MET A 539 -12.37 14.90 17.54
N PHE A 540 -11.60 15.25 18.58
CA PHE A 540 -10.76 14.33 19.35
C PHE A 540 -10.98 14.34 20.87
N LYS A 541 -11.72 15.32 21.43
CA LYS A 541 -12.02 15.44 22.86
C LYS A 541 -13.29 14.67 23.25
N GLN A 542 -13.27 14.07 24.45
CA GLN A 542 -14.41 13.34 25.02
C GLN A 542 -15.58 14.29 25.32
N GLU A 543 -16.82 13.91 24.99
CA GLU A 543 -18.00 14.56 25.54
C GLU A 543 -18.11 14.23 27.04
N SER A 544 -18.16 15.25 27.89
CA SER A 544 -18.19 15.11 29.35
C SER A 544 -19.56 14.77 29.95
N SER A 545 -20.58 14.48 29.14
CA SER A 545 -21.92 14.08 29.61
C SER A 545 -22.25 12.61 29.28
N GLU A 546 -21.80 11.68 30.13
CA GLU A 546 -22.18 10.26 30.05
C GLU A 546 -23.70 10.02 30.18
N GLU A 547 -24.46 11.01 30.67
CA GLU A 547 -25.94 10.96 30.79
C GLU A 547 -26.66 11.21 29.45
N GLU A 548 -26.10 11.98 28.52
CA GLU A 548 -26.72 12.25 27.22
C GLU A 548 -26.38 11.17 26.17
N ALA A 549 -25.17 10.60 26.20
CA ALA A 549 -24.77 9.50 25.31
C ALA A 549 -25.53 8.20 25.61
N SER A 550 -25.79 7.92 26.89
CA SER A 550 -26.62 6.77 27.31
C SER A 550 -28.08 6.91 26.86
N ALA A 551 -28.62 8.12 26.79
CA ALA A 551 -29.99 8.37 26.36
C ALA A 551 -30.15 8.39 24.83
N ARG A 552 -29.06 8.66 24.08
CA ARG A 552 -29.06 8.73 22.61
C ARG A 552 -28.67 7.40 21.92
N GLU A 553 -27.91 6.51 22.56
CA GLU A 553 -27.58 5.17 22.01
C GLU A 553 -28.75 4.18 22.06
N ASP A 554 -29.74 4.39 22.93
CA ASP A 554 -30.94 3.53 23.03
C ASP A 554 -31.90 3.66 21.81
N ILE A 555 -31.63 4.59 20.88
CA ILE A 555 -32.54 4.98 19.78
C ILE A 555 -31.91 4.71 18.39
N GLN A 556 -30.92 3.83 18.25
CA GLN A 556 -30.22 3.62 16.97
C GLN A 556 -30.53 2.26 16.29
N PRO A 557 -30.85 2.25 14.97
CA PRO A 557 -31.29 1.05 14.24
C PRO A 557 -30.19 -0.01 14.07
N MET A 558 -30.61 -1.27 13.90
CA MET A 558 -29.69 -2.39 13.67
C MET A 558 -28.91 -2.21 12.36
N SER A 559 -27.58 -2.20 12.48
CA SER A 559 -26.65 -2.02 11.37
C SER A 559 -26.47 -3.27 10.51
N ASP A 560 -25.83 -3.11 9.35
CA ASP A 560 -25.53 -4.22 8.43
C ASP A 560 -24.68 -5.31 9.08
N ILE A 561 -23.81 -4.95 10.03
CA ILE A 561 -22.99 -5.92 10.75
C ILE A 561 -23.84 -6.81 11.66
N HIS A 562 -24.92 -6.28 12.26
CA HIS A 562 -25.89 -7.11 13.00
C HIS A 562 -26.60 -8.09 12.07
N PHE A 563 -27.05 -7.61 10.91
CA PHE A 563 -27.73 -8.46 9.93
C PHE A 563 -26.82 -9.53 9.35
N ARG A 564 -25.55 -9.23 9.10
CA ARG A 564 -24.58 -10.24 8.66
C ARG A 564 -24.27 -11.27 9.74
N GLN A 565 -24.20 -10.87 11.01
CA GLN A 565 -24.02 -11.81 12.11
C GLN A 565 -25.22 -12.75 12.27
N ILE A 566 -26.44 -12.23 12.14
CA ILE A 566 -27.65 -13.04 12.15
C ILE A 566 -27.70 -13.93 10.91
N ALA A 567 -27.33 -13.40 9.74
CA ALA A 567 -27.26 -14.14 8.49
C ALA A 567 -26.32 -15.33 8.57
N LYS A 568 -25.16 -15.14 9.20
CA LYS A 568 -24.18 -16.19 9.46
C LYS A 568 -24.73 -17.32 10.32
N ASP A 569 -25.50 -16.96 11.35
CA ASP A 569 -25.88 -17.95 12.35
C ASP A 569 -27.26 -18.56 12.09
N ILE A 570 -28.16 -17.95 11.31
CA ILE A 570 -29.57 -18.38 11.21
C ILE A 570 -29.80 -19.63 10.38
N GLY A 571 -29.03 -19.87 9.32
CA GLY A 571 -29.16 -21.06 8.48
C GLY A 571 -30.41 -21.11 7.60
N ASN A 572 -30.96 -22.31 7.38
CA ASN A 572 -32.05 -22.58 6.42
C ASN A 572 -33.43 -22.07 6.88
N GLU A 573 -33.53 -21.70 8.16
CA GLU A 573 -34.73 -21.19 8.83
C GLU A 573 -35.09 -19.76 8.38
N TRP A 574 -34.21 -19.11 7.60
CA TRP A 574 -34.37 -17.72 7.20
C TRP A 574 -35.62 -17.44 6.37
N LYS A 575 -36.12 -18.41 5.59
CA LYS A 575 -37.38 -18.24 4.84
C LYS A 575 -38.58 -18.17 5.78
N GLN A 576 -38.54 -18.91 6.88
CA GLN A 576 -39.54 -18.80 7.94
C GLN A 576 -39.36 -17.48 8.69
N LEU A 577 -38.13 -17.05 8.98
CA LEU A 577 -37.87 -15.74 9.59
C LEU A 577 -38.43 -14.61 8.71
N ALA A 578 -38.18 -14.65 7.40
CA ALA A 578 -38.70 -13.68 6.44
C ALA A 578 -40.23 -13.57 6.50
N SER A 579 -40.93 -14.70 6.68
CA SER A 579 -42.38 -14.73 6.85
C SER A 579 -42.85 -14.05 8.15
N TYR A 580 -42.17 -14.30 9.28
CA TYR A 580 -42.46 -13.66 10.57
C TYR A 580 -42.11 -12.16 10.58
N LEU A 581 -41.14 -11.75 9.78
CA LEU A 581 -40.78 -10.34 9.58
C LEU A 581 -41.71 -9.60 8.61
N GLY A 582 -42.66 -10.31 7.97
CA GLY A 582 -43.66 -9.75 7.07
C GLY A 582 -43.16 -9.49 5.64
N ILE A 583 -42.12 -10.20 5.20
CA ILE A 583 -41.64 -10.16 3.82
C ILE A 583 -42.50 -11.11 2.97
N ARG A 584 -42.92 -10.65 1.77
CA ARG A 584 -43.78 -11.46 0.89
C ARG A 584 -42.97 -12.57 0.24
N LYS A 585 -43.62 -13.72 0.00
CA LYS A 585 -42.99 -14.89 -0.63
C LYS A 585 -42.33 -14.56 -1.97
N GLU A 586 -42.98 -13.75 -2.80
CA GLU A 586 -42.45 -13.28 -4.09
C GLU A 586 -41.11 -12.51 -3.96
N GLU A 587 -40.92 -11.78 -2.86
CA GLU A 587 -39.70 -11.01 -2.59
C GLU A 587 -38.57 -11.93 -2.09
N VAL A 588 -38.92 -12.95 -1.29
CA VAL A 588 -37.99 -14.01 -0.86
C VAL A 588 -37.51 -14.82 -2.07
N ASP A 589 -38.42 -15.21 -2.97
CA ASP A 589 -38.10 -15.95 -4.19
C ASP A 589 -37.20 -15.12 -5.13
N LYS A 590 -37.42 -13.80 -5.20
CA LYS A 590 -36.56 -12.89 -5.97
C LYS A 590 -35.15 -12.79 -5.38
N ILE A 591 -35.02 -12.63 -4.06
CA ILE A 591 -33.71 -12.60 -3.38
C ILE A 591 -32.95 -13.91 -3.59
N GLU A 592 -33.64 -15.04 -3.55
CA GLU A 592 -33.06 -16.36 -3.81
C GLU A 592 -32.53 -16.48 -5.25
N ILE A 593 -33.22 -15.88 -6.22
CA ILE A 593 -32.78 -15.86 -7.63
C ILE A 593 -31.59 -14.91 -7.84
N ASP A 594 -31.62 -13.72 -7.24
CA ASP A 594 -30.60 -12.69 -7.44
C ASP A 594 -29.27 -13.04 -6.73
N HIS A 595 -29.33 -13.82 -5.64
CA HIS A 595 -28.18 -14.19 -4.80
C HIS A 595 -27.98 -15.71 -4.67
N ARG A 596 -28.17 -16.48 -5.75
CA ARG A 596 -28.07 -17.96 -5.75
C ARG A 596 -26.76 -18.55 -5.21
N GLN A 597 -25.68 -17.77 -5.17
CA GLN A 597 -24.34 -18.25 -4.81
C GLN A 597 -24.05 -18.22 -3.31
N SER A 598 -24.87 -17.56 -2.49
CA SER A 598 -24.64 -17.45 -1.04
C SER A 598 -25.95 -17.33 -0.27
N VAL A 599 -26.22 -18.30 0.60
CA VAL A 599 -27.39 -18.28 1.50
C VAL A 599 -27.24 -17.13 2.50
N ASN A 600 -26.03 -16.87 3.01
CA ASN A 600 -25.77 -15.75 3.92
C ASN A 600 -26.07 -14.40 3.26
N GLU A 601 -25.75 -14.24 1.97
CA GLU A 601 -26.09 -13.03 1.22
C GLU A 601 -27.60 -12.92 1.01
N GLN A 602 -28.30 -14.02 0.71
CA GLN A 602 -29.76 -14.03 0.64
C GLN A 602 -30.40 -13.56 1.96
N ILE A 603 -29.90 -14.07 3.09
CA ILE A 603 -30.39 -13.70 4.42
C ILE A 603 -30.08 -12.24 4.75
N PHE A 604 -28.86 -11.79 4.45
CA PHE A 604 -28.47 -10.40 4.65
C PHE A 604 -29.36 -9.45 3.85
N GLN A 605 -29.56 -9.73 2.55
CA GLN A 605 -30.41 -8.93 1.68
C GLN A 605 -31.88 -8.96 2.12
N MET A 606 -32.35 -10.08 2.65
CA MET A 606 -33.67 -10.21 3.26
C MET A 606 -33.82 -9.30 4.50
N LEU A 607 -32.84 -9.29 5.40
CA LEU A 607 -32.84 -8.42 6.58
C LEU A 607 -32.70 -6.94 6.22
N VAL A 608 -31.91 -6.62 5.19
CA VAL A 608 -31.82 -5.26 4.62
C VAL A 608 -33.15 -4.84 4.03
N LEU A 609 -33.83 -5.70 3.26
CA LEU A 609 -35.14 -5.44 2.69
C LEU A 609 -36.21 -5.25 3.79
N TRP A 610 -36.19 -6.09 4.83
CA TRP A 610 -37.07 -5.91 5.98
C TRP A 610 -36.85 -4.56 6.67
N ARG A 611 -35.59 -4.15 6.90
CA ARG A 611 -35.27 -2.83 7.45
C ARG A 611 -35.80 -1.70 6.56
N GLN A 612 -35.61 -1.79 5.25
CA GLN A 612 -36.08 -0.76 4.31
C GLN A 612 -37.60 -0.57 4.35
N LYS A 613 -38.37 -1.63 4.61
CA LYS A 613 -39.84 -1.56 4.70
C LYS A 613 -40.38 -0.94 5.99
N ARG A 614 -39.61 -0.91 7.07
CA ARG A 614 -40.08 -0.50 8.41
C ARG A 614 -39.92 1.00 8.70
N GLY A 615 -39.12 1.73 7.93
CA GLY A 615 -38.94 3.18 8.08
C GLY A 615 -38.42 3.62 9.46
N ASN A 616 -38.96 4.70 10.03
CA ASN A 616 -38.48 5.33 11.28
C ASN A 616 -38.85 4.61 12.60
N LYS A 617 -39.32 3.35 12.56
CA LYS A 617 -39.78 2.60 13.75
C LYS A 617 -38.66 1.85 14.47
N VAL A 618 -37.57 2.56 14.77
CA VAL A 618 -36.31 1.99 15.25
C VAL A 618 -36.47 1.19 16.56
N ASN A 619 -37.31 1.65 17.48
CA ASN A 619 -37.53 1.01 18.77
C ASN A 619 -38.36 -0.28 18.68
N GLU A 620 -39.20 -0.42 17.65
CA GLU A 620 -40.03 -1.61 17.44
C GLU A 620 -39.24 -2.70 16.71
N MET A 621 -38.35 -2.32 15.77
CA MET A 621 -37.60 -3.26 14.93
C MET A 621 -36.78 -4.29 15.71
N ARG A 622 -36.07 -3.88 16.77
CA ARG A 622 -35.24 -4.81 17.54
C ARG A 622 -36.10 -5.82 18.28
N LYS A 623 -37.23 -5.38 18.82
CA LYS A 623 -38.19 -6.25 19.50
C LYS A 623 -38.87 -7.19 18.49
N GLU A 624 -39.30 -6.67 17.34
CA GLU A 624 -39.87 -7.48 16.24
C GLU A 624 -38.91 -8.58 15.77
N LEU A 625 -37.61 -8.27 15.63
CA LEU A 625 -36.63 -9.28 15.25
C LEU A 625 -36.37 -10.31 16.35
N ILE A 626 -36.27 -9.88 17.60
CA ILE A 626 -36.13 -10.80 18.74
C ILE A 626 -37.34 -11.73 18.80
N ASP A 627 -38.55 -11.18 18.68
CA ASP A 627 -39.79 -11.94 18.67
C ASP A 627 -39.81 -12.91 17.47
N ALA A 628 -39.47 -12.46 16.26
CA ALA A 628 -39.39 -13.31 15.08
C ALA A 628 -38.33 -14.42 15.20
N LEU A 629 -37.16 -14.13 15.79
CA LEU A 629 -36.11 -15.12 16.07
C LEU A 629 -36.58 -16.17 17.08
N ILE A 630 -37.34 -15.77 18.10
CA ILE A 630 -37.96 -16.69 19.06
C ILE A 630 -39.02 -17.57 18.36
N GLN A 631 -39.79 -17.01 17.42
CA GLN A 631 -40.80 -17.76 16.66
C GLN A 631 -40.21 -18.80 15.70
N VAL A 632 -38.97 -18.61 15.23
CA VAL A 632 -38.21 -19.63 14.46
C VAL A 632 -37.32 -20.52 15.35
N ASP A 633 -37.57 -20.53 16.66
CA ASP A 633 -36.85 -21.31 17.67
C ASP A 633 -35.33 -21.01 17.78
N ARG A 634 -34.91 -19.83 17.32
CA ARG A 634 -33.52 -19.33 17.42
C ARG A 634 -33.33 -18.42 18.63
N ARG A 635 -33.62 -18.96 19.81
CA ARG A 635 -33.46 -18.26 21.10
C ARG A 635 -31.99 -17.88 21.37
N ASP A 636 -31.05 -18.66 20.86
CA ASP A 636 -29.62 -18.37 20.91
C ASP A 636 -29.27 -17.06 20.18
N LEU A 637 -29.92 -16.77 19.05
CA LEU A 637 -29.73 -15.53 18.29
C LEU A 637 -30.49 -14.38 18.91
N ALA A 638 -31.71 -14.61 19.38
CA ALA A 638 -32.47 -13.63 20.15
C ALA A 638 -31.67 -13.16 21.38
N ASP A 639 -31.07 -14.09 22.11
CA ASP A 639 -30.20 -13.80 23.25
C ASP A 639 -28.90 -13.10 22.85
N LYS A 640 -28.28 -13.43 21.70
CA LYS A 640 -27.12 -12.68 21.19
C LYS A 640 -27.46 -11.23 20.85
N VAL A 641 -28.59 -11.01 20.18
CA VAL A 641 -29.12 -9.68 19.85
C VAL A 641 -29.45 -8.90 21.14
N GLN A 642 -29.97 -9.57 22.16
CA GLN A 642 -30.33 -8.97 23.46
C GLN A 642 -29.12 -8.75 24.40
N ASN A 643 -28.13 -9.64 24.40
CA ASN A 643 -26.96 -9.60 25.30
C ASN A 643 -25.83 -8.68 24.81
N ARG A 644 -25.68 -8.43 23.50
CA ARG A 644 -24.75 -7.38 23.03
C ARG A 644 -25.07 -6.01 23.63
N CYS A 645 -26.34 -5.73 23.95
CA CYS A 645 -26.77 -4.56 24.74
C CYS A 645 -26.26 -4.55 26.20
N LYS A 646 -26.03 -5.73 26.79
CA LYS A 646 -25.54 -5.87 28.18
C LYS A 646 -24.01 -5.92 28.25
N VAL A 647 -23.34 -6.42 27.20
CA VAL A 647 -21.86 -6.49 27.13
C VAL A 647 -21.24 -5.10 26.98
N THR A 648 -21.85 -4.18 26.23
CA THR A 648 -21.49 -2.74 26.24
C THR A 648 -21.61 -2.13 27.64
N ARG A 649 -22.62 -2.52 28.42
CA ARG A 649 -22.76 -2.13 29.84
C ARG A 649 -21.68 -2.71 30.76
N ARG A 650 -21.29 -3.98 30.58
CA ARG A 650 -20.28 -4.67 31.42
C ARG A 650 -18.85 -4.22 31.11
N TYR A 651 -18.50 -4.01 29.84
CA TYR A 651 -17.17 -3.54 29.44
C TYR A 651 -16.85 -2.15 30.03
N ARG A 652 -17.85 -1.24 30.07
CA ARG A 652 -17.79 0.06 30.77
C ARG A 652 -17.57 -0.09 32.28
N SER A 653 -18.10 -1.13 32.93
CA SER A 653 -17.92 -1.37 34.38
C SER A 653 -16.52 -1.89 34.75
N THR A 654 -15.87 -2.66 33.87
CA THR A 654 -14.51 -3.18 34.07
C THR A 654 -13.42 -2.13 33.84
N GLN A 655 -13.65 -1.16 32.94
CA GLN A 655 -12.78 0.01 32.78
C GLN A 655 -12.80 0.92 34.03
N LYS A 656 -13.97 1.06 34.68
CA LYS A 656 -14.12 1.74 35.99
C LYS A 656 -13.26 1.13 37.12
N ARG A 657 -12.95 -0.17 37.06
CA ARG A 657 -12.10 -0.84 38.07
C ARG A 657 -10.61 -0.76 37.77
N ARG A 658 -10.19 -0.70 36.49
CA ARG A 658 -8.76 -0.55 36.13
C ARG A 658 -8.24 0.88 36.30
N CYS A 659 -9.07 1.91 36.18
CA CYS A 659 -8.65 3.30 36.41
C CYS A 659 -8.58 3.70 37.90
N ARG A 660 -9.00 2.85 38.85
CA ARG A 660 -8.87 3.13 40.30
C ARG A 660 -7.60 2.55 40.96
N CYS A 661 -6.77 1.80 40.22
CA CYS A 661 -5.54 1.20 40.76
C CYS A 661 -4.24 1.85 40.25
N LEU A 662 -4.31 3.03 39.63
CA LEU A 662 -3.13 3.80 39.19
C LEU A 662 -3.09 5.22 39.78
N VAL A 663 -3.82 5.46 40.86
CA VAL A 663 -3.65 6.65 41.72
C VAL A 663 -3.63 6.15 43.16
N SER A 664 -2.48 5.60 43.55
CA SER A 664 -2.01 5.44 44.93
C SER A 664 -0.52 5.16 44.89
#